data_AF-A9AX60-F1
#
_entry.id   AF-A9AX60-F1
#
_cell.length_a   1.000
_cell.length_b   1.000
_cell.length_c   1.000
_cell.angle_alpha   90.00
_cell.angle_beta   90.00
_cell.angle_gamma   90.00
#
_symmetry.space_group_name_H-M   'P 1'
#
loop_
_entity.id
_entity.type
_entity.pdbx_description
1 polymer ?
#
loop_
_entity_poly.entity_id
_entity_poly.type
_entity_poly.pdbx_seq_one_letter_code
_entity_poly.pdbx_strand_id
1 'polypeptide(L)'
;MDAESTTYAEGDPPTEDSSQLDPEFLDLLLGKAPNEEEIFERYRKHILNDGLLCYKKTIQFSMTEGGKAGESLYSHILNGILVLQDLRSIVHLTDEETKVLFTAFTIHDINKVQPTEQRQSYLDLTKPNIVANEMSKVKLDVFFDGYEPYLNDIISLMQRHSGHNWTGVQALNLKNQPKFKLPMERLDQLVLLMRAADGIDLSHTLEEQRHKEQFLHSINTFSPQQYAFWRHRVAEQRGNLTNIIHNAVAAELSERFGLVPLLYYPDGVAYLKLKATSLQPEPNLYPAIAARVANTINSMTSAGFREFIRAINMGITVDRKCLELNLPFAQILAAIDTIIQRRTVKDDKLQALSQASIKRTRDLLAKRQAKTANSNDQRAINQAIEVMLERGPVPQTNSQMKVGELIRTYYIFLIEHFEQAIPDAWQHIYQLLELPAERWAIYDGFDARMDRAYAIATEISLTADQIYQRIEADGGSLINTQTTLDPRLPTIEAYLKHVLVFDGQARAAGDFASSLPNYVRQNSKQCVQCSLPMPTQKWGSANVRSDIKIQMFSNRLTGGPGEPVKHICEVCLIQYLVEKLNYREVSGERTIYLHMFPYSFLPAPLLEGLRATFRSLLSEDSITGAVRLADVSNSMLQRTPTLRFTTRTKANKPQPYGLYSPRYSETLGGLITLPLNPAGDTDTERFLFALQHALLLHQHFGCKVLLSNAAVPPLDKTAFSDLYIDLTPLQARGFVRQNDYEHFKQGTKESGSLAKLWDQLDWLYQIREVVAMANADPVVDFIGAMADHPLRIFYLAEKYAEAKAGHQASSWLIHTMFNPVQQLALSMGDRSMEQLDFCLNRLAEIARHGNLRGSSWKKSSMITALDEVLRKVNLQSEELTPAVLQAAAIEDMFQHIQRTRNLRGFSGGKKLRAACEEFVQVFFNDIYYGVYAGKPARLLNHEKVLRSAYHFYVQQHFRAKPLSPEEAQAEGLNDDGDVTE
;
A
#
# COMPACT_ATOMS: atom_id res chain seq x y z
N MET A 1 -13.33 -6.53 55.74
CA MET A 1 -12.42 -7.60 56.16
C MET A 1 -11.66 -8.03 54.93
N ASP A 2 -10.40 -7.70 54.69
CA ASP A 2 -9.44 -6.82 55.34
C ASP A 2 -8.54 -6.25 54.23
N ALA A 3 -7.99 -5.08 54.49
CA ALA A 3 -7.06 -4.37 53.62
C ALA A 3 -5.66 -4.99 53.66
N GLU A 4 -4.88 -4.83 52.59
CA GLU A 4 -3.45 -4.51 52.72
C GLU A 4 -2.88 -3.91 51.43
N SER A 5 -2.29 -2.73 51.61
CA SER A 5 -1.54 -1.93 50.65
C SER A 5 -0.13 -2.48 50.43
N THR A 6 0.37 -2.47 49.20
CA THR A 6 1.82 -2.55 48.92
C THR A 6 2.22 -1.60 47.78
N THR A 7 2.81 -0.50 48.22
CA THR A 7 3.84 0.38 47.62
C THR A 7 4.39 0.05 46.23
N TYR A 8 4.29 1.04 45.32
CA TYR A 8 5.07 1.17 44.10
C TYR A 8 6.56 1.37 44.44
N ALA A 9 7.42 0.52 43.90
CA ALA A 9 8.85 0.75 43.84
C ALA A 9 9.17 1.51 42.54
N GLU A 10 9.82 2.67 42.69
CA GLU A 10 10.48 3.40 41.61
C GLU A 10 11.55 2.49 40.99
N GLY A 11 11.31 2.03 39.77
CA GLY A 11 12.31 1.40 38.92
C GLY A 11 13.05 2.47 38.12
N ASP A 12 14.38 2.41 38.15
CA ASP A 12 15.28 3.24 37.34
C ASP A 12 14.82 3.34 35.87
N PRO A 13 15.04 4.50 35.20
CA PRO A 13 14.72 4.65 33.79
C PRO A 13 15.49 3.61 32.98
N PRO A 14 14.88 2.99 31.96
CA PRO A 14 15.57 2.04 31.12
C PRO A 14 16.72 2.76 30.42
N THR A 15 17.93 2.22 30.61
CA THR A 15 19.13 2.64 29.91
C THR A 15 18.90 2.52 28.40
N GLU A 16 18.96 3.66 27.70
CA GLU A 16 18.96 3.76 26.25
C GLU A 16 20.23 3.11 25.70
N ASP A 17 20.14 1.83 25.31
CA ASP A 17 21.09 1.28 24.33
C ASP A 17 20.44 0.12 23.54
N SER A 18 20.67 0.13 22.22
CA SER A 18 20.16 -0.76 21.16
C SER A 18 18.74 -0.52 20.59
N SER A 19 18.71 0.18 19.45
CA SER A 19 17.98 -0.14 18.20
C SER A 19 16.83 -1.18 18.24
N GLN A 20 15.70 -0.88 18.87
CA GLN A 20 14.44 -1.61 18.60
C GLN A 20 13.40 -0.67 17.99
N LEU A 21 12.92 -0.99 16.79
CA LEU A 21 11.63 -0.47 16.33
C LEU A 21 10.59 -0.96 17.32
N ASP A 22 9.62 -0.11 17.66
CA ASP A 22 8.47 -0.57 18.43
C ASP A 22 7.66 -1.50 17.51
N PRO A 23 7.60 -2.81 17.78
CA PRO A 23 6.89 -3.74 16.91
C PRO A 23 5.38 -3.47 16.85
N GLU A 24 4.85 -2.67 17.79
CA GLU A 24 3.46 -2.21 17.77
C GLU A 24 3.24 -1.02 16.84
N PHE A 25 4.24 -0.14 16.64
CA PHE A 25 4.08 1.12 15.91
C PHE A 25 5.27 1.48 15.01
N LEU A 26 5.00 1.61 13.71
CA LEU A 26 6.01 1.98 12.70
C LEU A 26 5.69 3.34 12.05
N ASP A 27 6.73 4.11 11.72
CA ASP A 27 6.65 5.31 10.88
C ASP A 27 7.24 5.02 9.49
N LEU A 28 6.42 5.13 8.45
CA LEU A 28 6.71 4.61 7.10
C LEU A 28 7.23 5.69 6.13
N LEU A 29 7.71 6.84 6.61
CA LEU A 29 8.25 7.90 5.75
C LEU A 29 9.77 7.86 5.61
N LEU A 30 10.52 8.24 6.65
CA LEU A 30 11.99 8.25 6.61
C LEU A 30 12.64 7.41 7.71
N GLY A 31 11.84 6.67 8.49
CA GLY A 31 12.33 5.89 9.63
C GLY A 31 12.90 6.75 10.76
N LYS A 32 13.53 6.10 11.75
CA LYS A 32 14.22 6.76 12.87
C LYS A 32 15.62 7.23 12.46
N ALA A 33 16.04 8.41 12.95
CA ALA A 33 17.39 8.96 12.79
C ALA A 33 18.48 8.01 13.33
N PRO A 34 19.35 7.42 12.48
CA PRO A 34 20.40 6.53 12.96
C PRO A 34 21.55 7.29 13.64
N ASN A 35 21.75 8.57 13.32
CA ASN A 35 22.80 9.41 13.91
C ASN A 35 22.34 10.87 14.07
N GLU A 36 22.13 11.33 15.30
CA GLU A 36 21.67 12.70 15.59
C GLU A 36 22.76 13.77 15.48
N GLU A 37 24.02 13.38 15.29
CA GLU A 37 25.12 14.32 15.07
C GLU A 37 25.10 14.92 13.66
N GLU A 38 24.48 14.24 12.69
CA GLU A 38 24.35 14.74 11.33
C GLU A 38 23.21 15.77 11.23
N ILE A 39 23.50 16.95 10.64
CA ILE A 39 22.53 18.06 10.51
C ILE A 39 21.21 17.61 9.87
N PHE A 40 21.29 16.81 8.80
CA PHE A 40 20.11 16.37 8.08
C PHE A 40 19.24 15.43 8.94
N GLU A 41 19.86 14.55 9.70
CA GLU A 41 19.18 13.64 10.61
C GLU A 41 18.51 14.37 11.77
N ARG A 42 19.15 15.42 12.31
CA ARG A 42 18.52 16.33 13.28
C ARG A 42 17.32 17.07 12.68
N TYR A 43 17.44 17.58 11.45
CA TYR A 43 16.32 18.21 10.73
C TYR A 43 15.17 17.21 10.53
N ARG A 44 15.49 15.98 10.14
CA ARG A 44 14.52 14.92 9.92
C ARG A 44 13.72 14.58 11.18
N LYS A 45 14.40 14.40 12.31
CA LYS A 45 13.78 14.07 13.61
C LYS A 45 12.83 15.16 14.08
N HIS A 46 13.29 16.40 14.17
CA HIS A 46 12.52 17.48 14.81
C HIS A 46 11.56 18.21 13.88
N ILE A 47 11.86 18.27 12.58
CA ILE A 47 11.08 19.02 11.60
C ILE A 47 10.24 18.07 10.75
N LEU A 48 10.86 17.18 9.96
CA LEU A 48 10.12 16.35 8.99
C LEU A 48 9.14 15.36 9.63
N ASN A 49 9.55 14.72 10.72
CA ASN A 49 8.77 13.70 11.43
C ASN A 49 7.88 14.28 12.55
N ASP A 50 7.92 15.60 12.80
CA ASP A 50 7.21 16.24 13.92
C ASP A 50 6.67 17.63 13.53
N GLY A 51 7.49 18.69 13.59
CA GLY A 51 7.02 20.07 13.42
C GLY A 51 6.31 20.39 12.09
N LEU A 52 6.77 19.81 10.98
CA LEU A 52 6.26 20.09 9.63
C LEU A 52 4.91 19.40 9.33
N LEU A 53 4.50 18.44 10.16
CA LEU A 53 3.29 17.64 9.91
C LEU A 53 2.01 18.47 9.83
N CYS A 54 1.98 19.64 10.48
CA CYS A 54 0.85 20.56 10.40
C CYS A 54 0.57 21.06 8.97
N TYR A 55 1.60 21.10 8.09
CA TYR A 55 1.47 21.54 6.70
C TYR A 55 0.92 20.47 5.76
N LYS A 56 0.80 19.21 6.18
CA LYS A 56 0.16 18.16 5.35
C LYS A 56 -1.33 18.44 5.06
N LYS A 57 -1.98 19.24 5.91
CA LYS A 57 -3.39 19.65 5.72
C LYS A 57 -3.53 20.85 4.76
N THR A 58 -2.45 21.54 4.46
CA THR A 58 -2.43 22.71 3.58
C THR A 58 -2.21 22.27 2.14
N ILE A 59 -3.29 22.09 1.38
CA ILE A 59 -3.23 21.67 -0.01
C ILE A 59 -3.13 22.88 -0.95
N GLN A 60 -2.19 22.85 -1.88
CA GLN A 60 -1.90 23.95 -2.78
C GLN A 60 -2.82 23.95 -3.99
N PHE A 61 -3.21 25.17 -4.42
CA PHE A 61 -3.99 25.39 -5.63
C PHE A 61 -3.15 26.09 -6.70
N SER A 62 -3.32 25.68 -7.96
CA SER A 62 -2.78 26.35 -9.15
C SER A 62 -3.85 26.60 -10.22
N MET A 63 -3.76 27.75 -10.90
CA MET A 63 -4.64 28.13 -12.03
C MET A 63 -4.16 27.58 -13.38
N THR A 64 -2.90 27.12 -13.46
CA THR A 64 -2.32 26.58 -14.69
C THR A 64 -2.44 25.07 -14.70
N GLU A 65 -2.83 24.49 -15.84
CA GLU A 65 -2.64 23.06 -16.11
C GLU A 65 -1.17 22.71 -15.86
N GLY A 66 -0.90 21.75 -14.97
CA GLY A 66 0.46 21.37 -14.58
C GLY A 66 1.14 22.25 -13.51
N GLY A 67 0.41 23.02 -12.70
CA GLY A 67 0.97 23.56 -11.44
C GLY A 67 0.81 22.61 -10.24
N LYS A 68 1.28 23.03 -9.05
CA LYS A 68 1.23 22.29 -7.75
C LYS A 68 -0.20 22.00 -7.21
N ALA A 69 -1.21 21.92 -8.07
CA ALA A 69 -2.60 21.68 -7.68
C ALA A 69 -2.77 20.28 -7.09
N GLY A 70 -3.31 20.19 -5.87
CA GLY A 70 -3.52 18.91 -5.16
C GLY A 70 -2.33 18.46 -4.29
N GLU A 71 -1.15 19.05 -4.48
CA GLU A 71 0.03 18.75 -3.67
C GLU A 71 -0.01 19.48 -2.33
N SER A 72 0.46 18.83 -1.26
CA SER A 72 0.53 19.45 0.07
C SER A 72 1.72 20.40 0.17
N LEU A 73 1.61 21.44 1.01
CA LEU A 73 2.74 22.31 1.33
C LEU A 73 3.89 21.52 1.96
N TYR A 74 3.58 20.47 2.73
CA TYR A 74 4.56 19.53 3.27
C TYR A 74 5.39 18.86 2.17
N SER A 75 4.73 18.29 1.14
CA SER A 75 5.41 17.60 0.03
C SER A 75 6.33 18.53 -0.74
N HIS A 76 5.87 19.75 -1.01
CA HIS A 76 6.67 20.78 -1.67
C HIS A 76 7.95 21.12 -0.87
N ILE A 77 7.81 21.38 0.44
CA ILE A 77 8.95 21.70 1.30
C ILE A 77 9.88 20.49 1.41
N LEU A 78 9.33 19.28 1.57
CA LEU A 78 10.09 18.04 1.64
C LEU A 78 10.93 17.85 0.37
N ASN A 79 10.34 17.92 -0.81
CA ASN A 79 11.05 17.76 -2.08
C ASN A 79 12.20 18.76 -2.19
N GLY A 80 11.96 20.03 -1.89
CA GLY A 80 12.98 21.07 -1.95
C GLY A 80 14.12 20.86 -0.96
N ILE A 81 13.84 20.53 0.31
CA ILE A 81 14.88 20.25 1.31
C ILE A 81 15.72 19.04 0.92
N LEU A 82 15.11 17.98 0.41
CA LEU A 82 15.84 16.78 0.00
C LEU A 82 16.74 17.03 -1.22
N VAL A 83 16.28 17.84 -2.17
CA VAL A 83 17.13 18.31 -3.29
C VAL A 83 18.28 19.17 -2.77
N LEU A 84 18.03 20.07 -1.82
CA LEU A 84 19.10 20.89 -1.20
C LEU A 84 20.11 20.03 -0.42
N GLN A 85 19.65 18.96 0.23
CA GLN A 85 20.52 18.00 0.91
C GLN A 85 21.45 17.28 -0.08
N ASP A 86 20.94 16.82 -1.23
CA ASP A 86 21.78 16.22 -2.29
C ASP A 86 22.78 17.22 -2.87
N LEU A 87 22.39 18.49 -2.99
CA LEU A 87 23.27 19.55 -3.50
C LEU A 87 24.34 19.99 -2.48
N ARG A 88 24.13 19.76 -1.18
CA ARG A 88 25.01 20.26 -0.09
C ARG A 88 26.48 19.91 -0.33
N SER A 89 26.76 18.67 -0.71
CA SER A 89 28.13 18.18 -0.96
C SER A 89 28.70 18.69 -2.28
N ILE A 90 27.86 18.86 -3.30
CA ILE A 90 28.22 19.32 -4.66
C ILE A 90 28.61 20.80 -4.65
N VAL A 91 27.88 21.60 -3.88
CA VAL A 91 28.08 23.05 -3.79
C VAL A 91 28.86 23.50 -2.55
N HIS A 92 29.36 22.53 -1.76
CA HIS A 92 30.20 22.73 -0.57
C HIS A 92 29.60 23.72 0.45
N LEU A 93 28.34 23.52 0.84
CA LEU A 93 27.71 24.35 1.88
C LEU A 93 28.28 24.02 3.27
N THR A 94 28.51 25.07 4.07
CA THR A 94 28.86 24.89 5.49
C THR A 94 27.63 24.48 6.32
N ASP A 95 27.90 23.99 7.52
CA ASP A 95 26.89 23.57 8.48
C ASP A 95 25.95 24.72 8.91
N GLU A 96 26.52 25.91 9.13
CA GLU A 96 25.76 27.11 9.46
C GLU A 96 24.89 27.58 8.29
N GLU A 97 25.44 27.58 7.07
CA GLU A 97 24.71 27.95 5.86
C GLU A 97 23.55 26.98 5.59
N THR A 98 23.78 25.68 5.83
CA THR A 98 22.76 24.64 5.69
C THR A 98 21.62 24.87 6.65
N LYS A 99 21.91 25.18 7.93
CA LYS A 99 20.88 25.51 8.94
C LYS A 99 20.06 26.73 8.55
N VAL A 100 20.71 27.81 8.12
CA VAL A 100 20.04 29.05 7.67
C VAL A 100 19.16 28.75 6.44
N LEU A 101 19.68 28.04 5.45
CA LEU A 101 18.99 27.73 4.20
C LEU A 101 17.78 26.81 4.42
N PHE A 102 17.95 25.73 5.19
CA PHE A 102 16.85 24.81 5.50
C PHE A 102 15.76 25.51 6.28
N THR A 103 16.12 26.32 7.27
CA THR A 103 15.18 27.11 8.06
C THR A 103 14.39 28.06 7.16
N ALA A 104 15.09 28.86 6.34
CA ALA A 104 14.46 29.80 5.42
C ALA A 104 13.54 29.10 4.40
N PHE A 105 13.98 27.99 3.82
CA PHE A 105 13.17 27.22 2.86
C PHE A 105 11.96 26.55 3.52
N THR A 106 12.04 26.13 4.77
CA THR A 106 10.90 25.48 5.45
C THR A 106 9.69 26.42 5.59
N ILE A 107 9.93 27.72 5.76
CA ILE A 107 8.88 28.71 6.01
C ILE A 107 8.74 29.75 4.89
N HIS A 108 9.45 29.58 3.76
CA HIS A 108 9.47 30.58 2.69
C HIS A 108 8.08 30.88 2.12
N ASP A 109 7.18 29.89 2.10
CA ASP A 109 5.82 30.03 1.57
C ASP A 109 4.79 30.24 2.70
N ILE A 110 5.16 31.02 3.73
CA ILE A 110 4.31 31.32 4.91
C ILE A 110 2.93 31.90 4.56
N ASN A 111 2.81 32.58 3.42
CA ASN A 111 1.53 33.09 2.88
C ASN A 111 0.54 31.98 2.52
N LYS A 112 1.00 30.74 2.33
CA LYS A 112 0.14 29.57 2.07
C LYS A 112 -0.46 28.99 3.35
N VAL A 113 0.10 29.32 4.51
CA VAL A 113 -0.31 28.77 5.81
C VAL A 113 -1.55 29.49 6.38
N GLN A 114 -1.79 30.75 6.00
CA GLN A 114 -2.94 31.49 6.51
C GLN A 114 -4.25 31.14 5.78
N PRO A 115 -5.39 31.06 6.50
CA PRO A 115 -6.69 30.85 5.90
C PRO A 115 -7.01 31.95 4.89
N THR A 116 -7.62 31.56 3.77
CA THR A 116 -7.74 32.36 2.53
C THR A 116 -8.47 33.70 2.70
N GLU A 117 -9.19 33.87 3.82
CA GLU A 117 -10.00 35.03 4.18
C GLU A 117 -9.19 36.21 4.78
N GLN A 118 -7.97 35.97 5.28
CA GLN A 118 -7.09 37.01 5.84
C GLN A 118 -5.85 37.20 4.97
N ARG A 119 -5.99 37.88 3.82
CA ARG A 119 -4.82 38.22 2.98
C ARG A 119 -4.02 39.37 3.59
N GLN A 120 -3.10 39.04 4.49
CA GLN A 120 -2.01 39.94 4.85
C GLN A 120 -0.99 40.01 3.70
N SER A 121 -0.32 41.15 3.53
CA SER A 121 0.73 41.25 2.52
C SER A 121 1.89 40.34 2.89
N TYR A 122 2.61 39.78 1.91
CA TYR A 122 3.76 38.92 2.18
C TYR A 122 4.81 39.62 3.04
N LEU A 123 5.01 40.94 2.82
CA LEU A 123 5.90 41.75 3.64
C LEU A 123 5.45 41.83 5.10
N ASP A 124 4.14 41.90 5.36
CA ASP A 124 3.61 41.88 6.73
C ASP A 124 3.84 40.53 7.42
N LEU A 125 3.75 39.42 6.68
CA LEU A 125 4.00 38.07 7.19
C LEU A 125 5.47 37.80 7.51
N THR A 126 6.38 38.46 6.80
CA THR A 126 7.83 38.34 7.01
C THR A 126 8.38 39.26 8.10
N LYS A 127 7.54 39.75 9.03
CA LYS A 127 8.01 40.51 10.20
C LYS A 127 8.70 39.58 11.20
N PRO A 128 9.77 40.02 11.88
CA PRO A 128 10.56 39.16 12.77
C PRO A 128 9.76 38.40 13.84
N ASN A 129 8.76 39.06 14.43
CA ASN A 129 7.90 38.45 15.45
C ASN A 129 6.98 37.35 14.90
N ILE A 130 6.47 37.51 13.68
CA ILE A 130 5.60 36.51 13.04
C ILE A 130 6.43 35.32 12.58
N VAL A 131 7.60 35.58 11.98
CA VAL A 131 8.54 34.55 11.54
C VAL A 131 9.04 33.73 12.73
N ALA A 132 9.43 34.35 13.83
CA ALA A 132 9.84 33.64 15.04
C ALA A 132 8.70 32.78 15.63
N ASN A 133 7.46 33.29 15.59
CA ASN A 133 6.30 32.52 16.04
C ASN A 133 6.03 31.29 15.15
N GLU A 134 6.12 31.43 13.82
CA GLU A 134 5.97 30.28 12.93
C GLU A 134 7.14 29.30 13.08
N MET A 135 8.37 29.78 13.24
CA MET A 135 9.54 28.94 13.51
C MET A 135 9.35 28.07 14.77
N SER A 136 8.85 28.64 15.85
CA SER A 136 8.57 27.88 17.08
C SER A 136 7.43 26.87 16.88
N LYS A 137 6.39 27.23 16.13
CA LYS A 137 5.29 26.33 15.80
C LYS A 137 5.74 25.09 15.01
N VAL A 138 6.70 25.23 14.11
CA VAL A 138 7.28 24.11 13.35
C VAL A 138 8.56 23.54 13.96
N LYS A 139 8.91 23.91 15.21
CA LYS A 139 10.08 23.45 15.97
C LYS A 139 11.45 23.75 15.34
N LEU A 140 11.53 24.77 14.49
CA LEU A 140 12.78 25.22 13.88
C LEU A 140 13.76 25.84 14.89
N ASP A 141 13.23 26.36 16.00
CA ASP A 141 14.00 26.80 17.17
C ASP A 141 14.79 25.65 17.82
N VAL A 142 14.23 24.45 17.86
CA VAL A 142 14.91 23.24 18.36
C VAL A 142 15.96 22.74 17.37
N PHE A 143 15.70 22.81 16.06
CA PHE A 143 16.66 22.42 15.03
C PHE A 143 17.85 23.38 14.97
N PHE A 144 17.58 24.69 14.93
CA PHE A 144 18.58 25.74 14.85
C PHE A 144 18.66 26.50 16.17
N ASP A 145 19.26 25.86 17.17
CA ASP A 145 19.57 26.50 18.45
C ASP A 145 20.49 27.71 18.23
N GLY A 146 20.14 28.85 18.82
CA GLY A 146 20.83 30.13 18.62
C GLY A 146 20.58 30.81 17.26
N TYR A 147 19.39 30.66 16.66
CA TYR A 147 19.04 31.27 15.37
C TYR A 147 18.86 32.80 15.42
N GLU A 148 18.72 33.41 16.60
CA GLU A 148 18.36 34.83 16.76
C GLU A 148 19.30 35.80 16.00
N PRO A 149 20.63 35.59 15.99
CA PRO A 149 21.55 36.40 15.19
C PRO A 149 21.33 36.25 13.68
N TYR A 150 20.77 35.13 13.23
CA TYR A 150 20.52 34.79 11.83
C TYR A 150 19.08 35.10 11.38
N LEU A 151 18.21 35.60 12.27
CA LEU A 151 16.79 35.86 11.95
C LEU A 151 16.63 36.82 10.75
N ASN A 152 17.45 37.87 10.67
CA ASN A 152 17.43 38.79 9.53
C ASN A 152 17.93 38.12 8.24
N ASP A 153 18.90 37.21 8.34
CA ASP A 153 19.42 36.43 7.21
C ASP A 153 18.28 35.56 6.63
N ILE A 154 17.58 34.82 7.50
CA ILE A 154 16.43 33.97 7.16
C ILE A 154 15.32 34.79 6.48
N ILE A 155 14.94 35.93 7.06
CA ILE A 155 13.89 36.80 6.50
C ILE A 155 14.29 37.35 5.12
N SER A 156 15.56 37.74 4.96
CA SER A 156 16.09 38.23 3.68
C SER A 156 15.99 37.15 2.59
N LEU A 157 16.38 35.92 2.91
CA LEU A 157 16.25 34.77 2.03
C LEU A 157 14.77 34.52 1.64
N MET A 158 13.88 34.47 2.63
CA MET A 158 12.43 34.32 2.41
C MET A 158 11.86 35.45 1.55
N GLN A 159 12.29 36.69 1.68
CA GLN A 159 11.73 37.79 0.89
C GLN A 159 12.17 37.75 -0.57
N ARG A 160 13.33 37.17 -0.86
CA ARG A 160 13.98 37.22 -2.17
C ARG A 160 13.80 35.97 -3.01
N HIS A 161 13.19 34.91 -2.47
CA HIS A 161 13.01 33.63 -3.17
C HIS A 161 12.20 33.80 -4.48
N SER A 162 11.09 34.57 -4.47
CA SER A 162 10.16 34.65 -5.62
C SER A 162 10.65 35.44 -6.84
N GLY A 163 11.82 36.08 -6.78
CA GLY A 163 12.37 36.89 -7.88
C GLY A 163 11.66 38.23 -8.15
N HIS A 164 10.43 38.40 -7.66
CA HIS A 164 9.60 39.59 -7.89
C HIS A 164 9.81 40.71 -6.84
N ASN A 165 10.31 40.36 -5.66
CA ASN A 165 10.57 41.30 -4.58
C ASN A 165 12.05 41.71 -4.60
N TRP A 166 12.36 42.83 -5.27
CA TRP A 166 13.67 43.46 -5.16
C TRP A 166 13.68 44.41 -3.95
N THR A 167 13.77 43.89 -2.74
CA THR A 167 13.80 44.73 -1.53
C THR A 167 15.21 45.22 -1.21
N GLY A 168 15.80 45.99 -2.12
CA GLY A 168 16.94 46.88 -1.79
C GLY A 168 16.56 47.96 -0.74
N VAL A 169 15.27 48.09 -0.41
CA VAL A 169 14.74 49.10 0.53
C VAL A 169 15.20 48.86 1.98
N GLN A 170 15.45 47.60 2.41
CA GLN A 170 15.97 47.33 3.76
C GLN A 170 17.43 47.77 3.92
N ALA A 171 18.25 47.64 2.86
CA ALA A 171 19.63 48.11 2.83
C ALA A 171 19.74 49.65 2.78
N LEU A 172 18.69 50.33 2.27
CA LEU A 172 18.62 51.78 2.15
C LEU A 172 18.18 52.50 3.44
N ASN A 173 17.67 51.78 4.45
CA ASN A 173 17.26 52.38 5.72
C ASN A 173 18.44 52.54 6.69
N LEU A 174 19.29 53.54 6.42
CA LEU A 174 20.55 53.85 7.13
C LEU A 174 20.43 54.03 8.65
N LYS A 175 19.23 54.29 9.20
CA LYS A 175 19.00 54.48 10.64
C LYS A 175 18.68 53.18 11.39
N ASN A 176 18.19 52.15 10.71
CA ASN A 176 17.78 50.85 11.27
C ASN A 176 18.26 49.70 10.36
N GLN A 177 19.55 49.68 10.02
CA GLN A 177 20.08 48.60 9.20
C GLN A 177 19.96 47.26 9.96
N PRO A 178 19.26 46.26 9.39
CA PRO A 178 19.24 44.94 9.98
C PRO A 178 20.68 44.41 10.08
N LYS A 179 21.06 43.93 11.26
CA LYS A 179 22.34 43.25 11.47
C LYS A 179 22.23 41.85 10.87
N PHE A 180 22.92 41.63 9.76
CA PHE A 180 23.09 40.31 9.13
C PHE A 180 24.32 39.62 9.72
N LYS A 181 24.25 38.31 9.92
CA LYS A 181 25.38 37.53 10.44
C LYS A 181 26.23 36.98 9.31
N LEU A 182 25.59 36.54 8.22
CA LEU A 182 26.27 36.16 6.98
C LEU A 182 26.57 37.40 6.11
N PRO A 183 27.67 37.38 5.33
CA PRO A 183 27.93 38.41 4.33
C PRO A 183 26.82 38.48 3.27
N MET A 184 26.48 39.69 2.82
CA MET A 184 25.41 39.89 1.83
C MET A 184 25.65 39.14 0.52
N GLU A 185 26.90 39.08 0.05
CA GLU A 185 27.28 38.30 -1.14
C GLU A 185 26.95 36.80 -0.97
N ARG A 186 27.14 36.27 0.24
CA ARG A 186 26.82 34.87 0.53
C ARG A 186 25.32 34.64 0.60
N LEU A 187 24.56 35.58 1.17
CA LEU A 187 23.10 35.54 1.14
C LEU A 187 22.57 35.58 -0.30
N ASP A 188 23.15 36.41 -1.16
CA ASP A 188 22.80 36.50 -2.59
C ASP A 188 22.98 35.15 -3.30
N GLN A 189 24.08 34.45 -3.00
CA GLN A 189 24.33 33.10 -3.50
C GLN A 189 23.30 32.09 -2.96
N LEU A 190 23.01 32.10 -1.66
CA LEU A 190 22.04 31.16 -1.06
C LEU A 190 20.61 31.34 -1.62
N VAL A 191 20.21 32.56 -2.00
CA VAL A 191 18.94 32.80 -2.71
C VAL A 191 18.86 32.03 -4.03
N LEU A 192 19.98 31.86 -4.75
CA LEU A 192 20.00 31.08 -5.99
C LEU A 192 19.65 29.62 -5.74
N LEU A 193 20.17 29.02 -4.66
CA LEU A 193 19.85 27.64 -4.29
C LEU A 193 18.38 27.50 -3.89
N MET A 194 17.82 28.45 -3.14
CA MET A 194 16.38 28.44 -2.83
C MET A 194 15.52 28.51 -4.09
N ARG A 195 15.87 29.38 -5.04
CA ARG A 195 15.19 29.50 -6.34
C ARG A 195 15.31 28.23 -7.17
N ALA A 196 16.47 27.57 -7.12
CA ALA A 196 16.67 26.30 -7.78
C ALA A 196 15.70 25.26 -7.20
N ALA A 197 15.70 25.08 -5.88
CA ALA A 197 14.87 24.10 -5.19
C ALA A 197 13.35 24.35 -5.36
N ASP A 198 12.88 25.59 -5.24
CA ASP A 198 11.46 25.92 -5.46
C ASP A 198 11.08 25.78 -6.95
N GLY A 199 11.96 26.20 -7.87
CA GLY A 199 11.71 26.12 -9.29
C GLY A 199 11.69 24.69 -9.85
N ILE A 200 12.53 23.79 -9.34
CA ILE A 200 12.59 22.40 -9.81
C ILE A 200 11.40 21.56 -9.34
N ASP A 201 10.80 21.91 -8.19
CA ASP A 201 9.62 21.23 -7.68
C ASP A 201 8.41 21.34 -8.63
N LEU A 202 8.40 22.33 -9.52
CA LEU A 202 7.42 22.46 -10.62
C LEU A 202 7.66 21.49 -11.79
N SER A 203 8.75 20.73 -11.79
CA SER A 203 9.10 19.80 -12.86
C SER A 203 8.33 18.48 -12.72
N HIS A 204 7.11 18.43 -13.24
CA HIS A 204 6.18 17.31 -13.06
C HIS A 204 6.46 16.10 -13.96
N THR A 205 7.21 16.29 -15.04
CA THR A 205 7.54 15.22 -15.99
C THR A 205 9.04 15.18 -16.31
N LEU A 206 9.54 14.03 -16.76
CA LEU A 206 10.93 13.86 -17.16
C LEU A 206 11.34 14.78 -18.34
N GLU A 207 10.43 14.96 -19.29
CA GLU A 207 10.67 15.66 -20.56
C GLU A 207 10.68 17.18 -20.42
N GLU A 208 10.05 17.71 -19.38
CA GLU A 208 9.92 19.15 -19.15
C GLU A 208 11.29 19.84 -19.03
N GLN A 209 11.58 20.78 -19.94
CA GLN A 209 12.89 21.43 -20.03
C GLN A 209 12.96 22.74 -19.25
N ARG A 210 11.89 23.54 -19.29
CA ARG A 210 11.87 24.91 -18.76
C ARG A 210 12.31 25.00 -17.30
N HIS A 211 11.69 24.21 -16.41
CA HIS A 211 12.01 24.25 -14.98
C HIS A 211 13.39 23.67 -14.68
N LYS A 212 13.82 22.65 -15.44
CA LYS A 212 15.16 22.07 -15.37
C LYS A 212 16.24 23.08 -15.80
N GLU A 213 15.99 23.87 -16.83
CA GLU A 213 16.89 24.94 -17.28
C GLU A 213 16.99 26.08 -16.27
N GLN A 214 15.87 26.48 -15.67
CA GLN A 214 15.84 27.47 -14.59
C GLN A 214 16.64 27.00 -13.37
N PHE A 215 16.48 25.72 -12.98
CA PHE A 215 17.29 25.09 -11.94
C PHE A 215 18.78 25.13 -12.29
N LEU A 216 19.16 24.67 -13.49
CA LEU A 216 20.56 24.68 -13.93
C LEU A 216 21.15 26.08 -13.97
N HIS A 217 20.38 27.09 -14.39
CA HIS A 217 20.83 28.48 -14.40
C HIS A 217 21.22 28.97 -13.00
N SER A 218 20.40 28.66 -12.00
CA SER A 218 20.69 29.02 -10.60
C SER A 218 21.92 28.29 -10.04
N ILE A 219 22.02 26.97 -10.28
CA ILE A 219 23.16 26.16 -9.81
C ILE A 219 24.47 26.58 -10.50
N ASN A 220 24.43 26.83 -11.81
CA ASN A 220 25.61 27.23 -12.59
C ASN A 220 26.05 28.67 -12.32
N THR A 221 25.15 29.50 -11.79
CA THR A 221 25.50 30.83 -11.28
C THR A 221 26.12 30.73 -9.89
N PHE A 222 25.67 29.78 -9.06
CA PHE A 222 26.23 29.55 -7.72
C PHE A 222 27.63 28.91 -7.75
N SER A 223 27.81 27.90 -8.59
CA SER A 223 29.02 27.08 -8.61
C SER A 223 30.00 27.54 -9.70
N PRO A 224 31.32 27.47 -9.45
CA PRO A 224 32.32 27.67 -10.50
C PRO A 224 32.27 26.57 -11.57
N GLN A 225 31.76 25.38 -11.22
CA GLN A 225 31.60 24.28 -12.15
C GLN A 225 30.26 24.39 -12.88
N GLN A 226 30.27 24.06 -14.18
CA GLN A 226 29.07 24.07 -15.01
C GLN A 226 28.46 22.69 -15.08
N TYR A 227 27.18 22.59 -14.74
CA TYR A 227 26.38 21.38 -14.72
C TYR A 227 25.37 21.35 -15.87
N ALA A 228 24.94 20.14 -16.22
CA ALA A 228 23.87 19.87 -17.14
C ALA A 228 23.04 18.67 -16.63
N PHE A 229 21.80 18.57 -17.09
CA PHE A 229 21.00 17.36 -16.90
C PHE A 229 21.35 16.31 -17.94
N TRP A 230 21.29 15.06 -17.52
CA TRP A 230 21.27 13.89 -18.39
C TRP A 230 20.14 12.97 -17.92
N ARG A 231 19.47 12.28 -18.83
CA ARG A 231 18.26 11.50 -18.50
C ARG A 231 18.30 10.12 -19.13
N HIS A 232 17.65 9.19 -18.45
CA HIS A 232 17.17 7.96 -19.07
C HIS A 232 15.68 7.81 -18.85
N ARG A 233 15.04 7.11 -19.79
CA ARG A 233 13.62 6.76 -19.76
C ARG A 233 13.45 5.28 -20.05
N VAL A 234 12.45 4.68 -19.42
CA VAL A 234 11.91 3.37 -19.79
C VAL A 234 10.56 3.61 -20.48
N ALA A 235 10.44 3.20 -21.75
CA ALA A 235 9.26 3.47 -22.57
C ALA A 235 8.01 2.67 -22.15
N GLU A 236 8.18 1.59 -21.37
CA GLU A 236 7.10 0.71 -20.93
C GLU A 236 7.11 0.56 -19.39
N GLN A 237 5.92 0.64 -18.77
CA GLN A 237 5.74 0.40 -17.34
C GLN A 237 5.35 -1.07 -17.09
N ARG A 238 6.14 -1.77 -16.27
CA ARG A 238 5.95 -3.18 -15.88
C ARG A 238 5.95 -3.37 -14.36
N GLY A 239 5.57 -2.33 -13.61
CA GLY A 239 5.49 -2.35 -12.16
C GLY A 239 6.88 -2.50 -11.53
N ASN A 240 7.03 -3.43 -10.59
CA ASN A 240 8.29 -3.62 -9.84
C ASN A 240 9.51 -3.94 -10.73
N LEU A 241 9.32 -4.59 -11.89
CA LEU A 241 10.42 -4.86 -12.82
C LEU A 241 11.00 -3.56 -13.40
N THR A 242 10.14 -2.57 -13.70
CA THR A 242 10.59 -1.26 -14.20
C THR A 242 11.39 -0.52 -13.14
N ASN A 243 11.02 -0.61 -11.86
CA ASN A 243 11.81 -0.05 -10.76
C ASN A 243 13.19 -0.71 -10.66
N ILE A 244 13.28 -2.04 -10.73
CA ILE A 244 14.56 -2.77 -10.76
C ILE A 244 15.44 -2.26 -11.92
N ILE A 245 14.85 -2.04 -13.10
CA ILE A 245 15.58 -1.49 -14.26
C ILE A 245 16.06 -0.06 -13.98
N HIS A 246 15.22 0.84 -13.46
CA HIS A 246 15.64 2.21 -13.12
C HIS A 246 16.80 2.20 -12.13
N ASN A 247 16.76 1.34 -11.12
CA ASN A 247 17.79 1.23 -10.10
C ASN A 247 19.10 0.67 -10.68
N ALA A 248 19.03 -0.36 -11.51
CA ALA A 248 20.20 -0.92 -12.18
C ALA A 248 20.88 0.10 -13.11
N VAL A 249 20.08 0.88 -13.84
CA VAL A 249 20.59 1.96 -14.70
C VAL A 249 21.22 3.06 -13.85
N ALA A 250 20.55 3.52 -12.78
CA ALA A 250 21.08 4.56 -11.91
C ALA A 250 22.40 4.17 -11.23
N ALA A 251 22.51 2.93 -10.74
CA ALA A 251 23.73 2.41 -10.15
C ALA A 251 24.88 2.34 -11.17
N GLU A 252 24.65 1.76 -12.35
CA GLU A 252 25.67 1.66 -13.39
C GLU A 252 26.16 3.04 -13.86
N LEU A 253 25.24 3.98 -14.05
CA LEU A 253 25.56 5.34 -14.49
C LEU A 253 26.32 6.15 -13.42
N SER A 254 25.95 5.99 -12.16
CA SER A 254 26.64 6.63 -11.04
C SER A 254 28.06 6.09 -10.88
N GLU A 255 28.22 4.76 -10.82
CA GLU A 255 29.52 4.12 -10.61
C GLU A 255 30.49 4.33 -11.79
N ARG A 256 29.99 4.24 -13.03
CA ARG A 256 30.85 4.30 -14.23
C ARG A 256 31.13 5.72 -14.71
N PHE A 257 30.16 6.62 -14.57
CA PHE A 257 30.25 7.97 -15.16
C PHE A 257 30.16 9.10 -14.12
N GLY A 258 30.00 8.79 -12.83
CA GLY A 258 29.87 9.79 -11.77
C GLY A 258 28.59 10.63 -11.87
N LEU A 259 27.53 10.09 -12.47
CA LEU A 259 26.23 10.75 -12.61
C LEU A 259 25.48 10.74 -11.27
N VAL A 260 25.03 11.90 -10.80
CA VAL A 260 24.28 12.00 -9.54
C VAL A 260 22.79 11.94 -9.84
N PRO A 261 22.05 10.87 -9.46
CA PRO A 261 20.62 10.79 -9.67
C PRO A 261 19.90 11.76 -8.72
N LEU A 262 19.16 12.72 -9.25
CA LEU A 262 18.49 13.76 -8.45
C LEU A 262 16.96 13.58 -8.43
N LEU A 263 16.35 13.31 -9.59
CA LEU A 263 14.89 13.31 -9.76
C LEU A 263 14.41 11.96 -10.28
N TYR A 264 13.67 11.20 -9.47
CA TYR A 264 13.07 9.94 -9.88
C TYR A 264 11.62 10.13 -10.30
N TYR A 265 11.34 9.89 -11.58
CA TYR A 265 10.01 9.87 -12.17
C TYR A 265 9.51 8.42 -12.36
N PRO A 266 8.20 8.19 -12.48
CA PRO A 266 7.64 6.87 -12.77
C PRO A 266 8.17 6.20 -14.04
N ASP A 267 8.60 7.01 -15.02
CA ASP A 267 9.07 6.55 -16.34
C ASP A 267 10.57 6.80 -16.59
N GLY A 268 11.31 7.40 -15.66
CA GLY A 268 12.72 7.72 -15.87
C GLY A 268 13.41 8.45 -14.71
N VAL A 269 14.70 8.72 -14.86
CA VAL A 269 15.51 9.43 -13.86
C VAL A 269 16.28 10.56 -14.53
N ALA A 270 16.33 11.71 -13.86
CA ALA A 270 17.18 12.84 -14.26
C ALA A 270 18.41 12.93 -13.33
N TYR A 271 19.57 13.02 -13.96
CA TYR A 271 20.88 13.05 -13.31
C TYR A 271 21.53 14.41 -13.49
N LEU A 272 22.22 14.87 -12.45
CA LEU A 272 23.14 15.99 -12.56
C LEU A 272 24.51 15.49 -13.02
N LYS A 273 25.07 16.15 -14.03
CA LYS A 273 26.42 15.88 -14.53
C LYS A 273 27.23 17.14 -14.74
N LEU A 274 28.55 17.01 -14.74
CA LEU A 274 29.44 18.07 -15.21
C LEU A 274 29.30 18.24 -16.72
N LYS A 275 29.19 19.49 -17.18
CA LYS A 275 29.03 19.84 -18.60
C LYS A 275 30.23 19.40 -19.45
N ALA A 276 31.41 19.34 -18.84
CA ALA A 276 32.64 18.84 -19.47
C ALA A 276 32.58 17.33 -19.77
N THR A 277 31.72 16.58 -19.08
CA THR A 277 31.58 15.13 -19.28
C THR A 277 30.77 14.84 -20.54
N SER A 278 31.46 14.46 -21.61
CA SER A 278 30.83 13.90 -22.81
C SER A 278 30.40 12.46 -22.53
N LEU A 279 29.13 12.16 -22.80
CA LEU A 279 28.55 10.83 -22.57
C LEU A 279 27.87 10.38 -23.86
N GLN A 280 28.26 9.20 -24.32
CA GLN A 280 27.56 8.46 -25.35
C GLN A 280 27.38 7.03 -24.84
N PRO A 281 26.19 6.43 -24.96
CA PRO A 281 25.96 5.07 -24.52
C PRO A 281 26.81 4.11 -25.35
N GLU A 282 27.86 3.56 -24.72
CA GLU A 282 28.74 2.57 -25.33
C GLU A 282 28.01 1.23 -25.55
N PRO A 283 28.43 0.41 -26.52
CA PRO A 283 27.82 -0.91 -26.76
C PRO A 283 27.83 -1.85 -25.56
N ASN A 284 28.81 -1.69 -24.65
CA ASN A 284 28.96 -2.50 -23.43
C ASN A 284 27.99 -2.10 -22.30
N LEU A 285 27.28 -0.97 -22.42
CA LEU A 285 26.42 -0.44 -21.37
C LEU A 285 25.18 -1.31 -21.18
N TYR A 286 24.53 -1.73 -22.26
CA TYR A 286 23.34 -2.60 -22.18
C TYR A 286 23.64 -3.97 -21.54
N PRO A 287 24.72 -4.69 -21.93
CA PRO A 287 25.14 -5.91 -21.23
C PRO A 287 25.40 -5.71 -19.73
N ALA A 288 26.05 -4.61 -19.34
CA ALA A 288 26.34 -4.33 -17.93
C ALA A 288 25.05 -4.09 -17.12
N ILE A 289 24.11 -3.29 -17.65
CA ILE A 289 22.80 -3.07 -17.02
C ILE A 289 22.01 -4.39 -16.96
N ALA A 290 22.00 -5.19 -18.03
CA ALA A 290 21.33 -6.48 -18.06
C ALA A 290 21.89 -7.43 -17.00
N ALA A 291 23.21 -7.45 -16.81
CA ALA A 291 23.86 -8.22 -15.76
C ALA A 291 23.43 -7.80 -14.36
N ARG A 292 23.32 -6.49 -14.09
CA ARG A 292 22.81 -5.99 -12.80
C ARG A 292 21.36 -6.40 -12.56
N VAL A 293 20.48 -6.24 -13.56
CA VAL A 293 19.07 -6.66 -13.46
C VAL A 293 18.98 -8.16 -13.18
N ALA A 294 19.72 -8.99 -13.91
CA ALA A 294 19.77 -10.43 -13.70
C ALA A 294 20.28 -10.79 -12.30
N ASN A 295 21.34 -10.12 -11.82
CA ASN A 295 21.88 -10.32 -10.48
C ASN A 295 20.87 -9.98 -9.38
N THR A 296 20.13 -8.87 -9.53
CA THR A 296 19.05 -8.51 -8.60
C THR A 296 17.93 -9.57 -8.62
N ILE A 297 17.53 -10.07 -9.78
CA ILE A 297 16.51 -11.13 -9.85
C ILE A 297 17.03 -12.44 -9.22
N ASN A 298 18.31 -12.77 -9.44
CA ASN A 298 18.95 -13.93 -8.83
C ASN A 298 19.00 -13.83 -7.31
N SER A 299 19.34 -12.66 -6.76
CA SER A 299 19.33 -12.45 -5.31
C SER A 299 17.91 -12.54 -4.71
N MET A 300 16.87 -12.18 -5.48
CA MET A 300 15.49 -12.40 -5.06
C MET A 300 15.12 -13.88 -5.05
N THR A 301 15.57 -14.64 -6.05
CA THR A 301 15.18 -16.04 -6.19
C THR A 301 16.01 -16.96 -5.26
N SER A 302 17.24 -16.56 -4.94
CA SER A 302 18.13 -17.25 -3.99
C SER A 302 17.64 -17.24 -2.55
N ALA A 303 16.66 -16.41 -2.17
CA ALA A 303 16.08 -16.48 -0.83
C ALA A 303 14.97 -17.55 -0.72
N GLY A 304 14.31 -17.89 -1.84
CA GLY A 304 13.25 -18.91 -1.93
C GLY A 304 13.71 -20.29 -2.40
N PHE A 305 15.00 -20.45 -2.75
CA PHE A 305 15.50 -21.65 -3.41
C PHE A 305 15.27 -22.96 -2.66
N ARG A 306 15.11 -22.89 -1.33
CA ARG A 306 14.84 -24.05 -0.47
C ARG A 306 13.56 -24.79 -0.86
N GLU A 307 12.57 -24.11 -1.46
CA GLU A 307 11.33 -24.73 -1.95
C GLU A 307 11.54 -25.63 -3.18
N PHE A 308 12.66 -25.45 -3.88
CA PHE A 308 13.09 -26.27 -5.01
C PHE A 308 13.88 -27.52 -4.59
N ILE A 309 14.21 -27.64 -3.29
CA ILE A 309 14.86 -28.82 -2.72
C ILE A 309 13.80 -29.63 -1.98
N ARG A 310 13.42 -30.78 -2.54
CA ARG A 310 12.26 -31.54 -2.07
C ARG A 310 12.65 -32.93 -1.62
N ALA A 311 12.09 -33.29 -0.48
CA ALA A 311 12.13 -34.62 0.10
C ALA A 311 11.03 -35.49 -0.55
N ILE A 312 11.42 -36.49 -1.35
CA ILE A 312 10.52 -37.49 -1.94
C ILE A 312 10.80 -38.89 -1.37
N ASN A 313 9.95 -39.87 -1.70
CA ASN A 313 10.10 -41.27 -1.25
C ASN A 313 11.43 -41.90 -1.69
N MET A 314 11.99 -41.44 -2.81
CA MET A 314 13.22 -41.96 -3.43
C MET A 314 14.48 -41.16 -3.12
N GLY A 315 14.42 -40.11 -2.28
CA GLY A 315 15.58 -39.22 -2.05
C GLY A 315 15.21 -37.79 -1.73
N ILE A 316 16.24 -36.96 -1.57
CA ILE A 316 16.10 -35.51 -1.69
C ILE A 316 16.51 -35.16 -3.12
N THR A 317 15.64 -34.49 -3.86
CA THR A 317 15.88 -34.03 -5.23
C THR A 317 16.12 -32.52 -5.24
N VAL A 318 17.04 -32.07 -6.08
CA VAL A 318 17.35 -30.65 -6.29
C VAL A 318 16.86 -30.28 -7.69
N ASP A 319 15.92 -29.35 -7.81
CA ASP A 319 15.47 -28.86 -9.11
C ASP A 319 16.63 -28.17 -9.86
N ARG A 320 16.68 -28.32 -11.19
CA ARG A 320 17.68 -27.67 -12.06
C ARG A 320 17.68 -26.14 -11.89
N LYS A 321 16.54 -25.56 -11.51
CA LYS A 321 16.43 -24.14 -11.15
C LYS A 321 17.47 -23.70 -10.12
N CYS A 322 17.85 -24.53 -9.16
CA CYS A 322 18.89 -24.17 -8.18
C CYS A 322 20.26 -23.88 -8.84
N LEU A 323 20.59 -24.57 -9.93
CA LEU A 323 21.82 -24.35 -10.71
C LEU A 323 21.69 -23.11 -11.60
N GLU A 324 20.51 -22.89 -12.19
CA GLU A 324 20.22 -21.71 -13.02
C GLU A 324 20.29 -20.40 -12.23
N LEU A 325 20.06 -20.45 -10.91
CA LEU A 325 20.18 -19.31 -9.99
C LEU A 325 21.62 -18.98 -9.59
N ASN A 326 22.60 -19.70 -10.13
CA ASN A 326 24.02 -19.51 -9.86
C ASN A 326 24.37 -19.52 -8.36
N LEU A 327 23.69 -20.39 -7.60
CA LEU A 327 23.91 -20.53 -6.16
C LEU A 327 25.24 -21.26 -5.90
N PRO A 328 26.05 -20.83 -4.92
CA PRO A 328 27.18 -21.61 -4.46
C PRO A 328 26.70 -22.98 -3.95
N PHE A 329 27.41 -24.05 -4.31
CA PHE A 329 27.06 -25.40 -3.88
C PHE A 329 26.94 -25.52 -2.35
N ALA A 330 27.79 -24.79 -1.61
CA ALA A 330 27.74 -24.67 -0.16
C ALA A 330 26.33 -24.31 0.37
N GLN A 331 25.63 -23.39 -0.29
CA GLN A 331 24.28 -22.97 0.11
C GLN A 331 23.23 -24.05 -0.19
N ILE A 332 23.38 -24.75 -1.32
CA ILE A 332 22.51 -25.88 -1.69
C ILE A 332 22.69 -27.03 -0.68
N LEU A 333 23.94 -27.36 -0.36
CA LEU A 333 24.30 -28.41 0.58
C LEU A 333 23.82 -28.10 2.01
N ALA A 334 23.95 -26.85 2.47
CA ALA A 334 23.44 -26.43 3.77
C ALA A 334 21.91 -26.57 3.88
N ALA A 335 21.17 -26.28 2.80
CA ALA A 335 19.73 -26.48 2.75
C ALA A 335 19.34 -27.97 2.77
N ILE A 336 20.09 -28.82 2.04
CA ILE A 336 19.95 -30.28 2.08
C ILE A 336 20.22 -30.81 3.49
N ASP A 337 21.31 -30.40 4.12
CA ASP A 337 21.66 -30.83 5.47
C ASP A 337 20.58 -30.43 6.48
N THR A 338 20.03 -29.23 6.39
CA THR A 338 18.89 -28.82 7.24
C THR A 338 17.70 -29.78 7.13
N ILE A 339 17.39 -30.29 5.93
CA ILE A 339 16.33 -31.28 5.73
C ILE A 339 16.72 -32.64 6.35
N ILE A 340 17.97 -33.07 6.16
CA ILE A 340 18.51 -34.32 6.71
C ILE A 340 18.51 -34.28 8.24
N GLN A 341 18.96 -33.17 8.85
CA GLN A 341 19.05 -33.04 10.31
C GLN A 341 17.69 -33.11 10.99
N ARG A 342 16.63 -32.59 10.35
CA ARG A 342 15.25 -32.65 10.83
C ARG A 342 14.61 -34.04 10.72
N ARG A 343 15.17 -34.95 9.92
CA ARG A 343 14.67 -36.31 9.79
C ARG A 343 15.23 -37.19 10.90
N THR A 344 14.35 -37.64 11.79
CA THR A 344 14.62 -38.69 12.76
C THR A 344 13.84 -39.95 12.38
N VAL A 345 14.54 -41.08 12.27
CA VAL A 345 13.91 -42.36 11.97
C VAL A 345 13.71 -43.11 13.28
N LYS A 346 12.46 -43.52 13.55
CA LYS A 346 12.11 -44.35 14.71
C LYS A 346 12.59 -45.79 14.50
N ASP A 347 12.89 -46.49 15.59
CA ASP A 347 13.49 -47.83 15.59
C ASP A 347 12.67 -48.87 14.79
N ASP A 348 11.33 -48.86 14.94
CA ASP A 348 10.44 -49.75 14.16
C ASP A 348 10.59 -49.56 12.65
N LYS A 349 10.82 -48.31 12.23
CA LYS A 349 10.99 -47.95 10.82
C LYS A 349 12.40 -48.28 10.31
N LEU A 350 13.42 -48.25 11.17
CA LEU A 350 14.78 -48.72 10.85
C LEU A 350 14.77 -50.23 10.56
N GLN A 351 14.07 -51.01 11.39
CA GLN A 351 13.92 -52.45 11.17
C GLN A 351 13.19 -52.77 9.86
N ALA A 352 12.09 -52.06 9.58
CA ALA A 352 11.36 -52.21 8.32
C ALA A 352 12.19 -51.84 7.08
N LEU A 353 13.00 -50.78 7.16
CA LEU A 353 13.91 -50.38 6.08
C LEU A 353 15.00 -51.41 5.84
N SER A 354 15.60 -51.95 6.91
CA SER A 354 16.61 -53.00 6.84
C SER A 354 16.04 -54.28 6.19
N GLN A 355 14.86 -54.73 6.61
CA GLN A 355 14.19 -55.90 6.00
C GLN A 355 13.85 -55.67 4.51
N ALA A 356 13.38 -54.47 4.16
CA ALA A 356 13.08 -54.13 2.77
C ALA A 356 14.35 -54.07 1.91
N SER A 357 15.46 -53.57 2.45
CA SER A 357 16.78 -53.54 1.81
C SER A 357 17.33 -54.94 1.57
N ILE A 358 17.24 -55.83 2.57
CA ILE A 358 17.63 -57.25 2.46
C ILE A 358 16.84 -57.94 1.35
N LYS A 359 15.52 -57.74 1.31
CA LYS A 359 14.66 -58.32 0.28
C LYS A 359 15.05 -57.84 -1.13
N ARG A 360 15.19 -56.52 -1.33
CA ARG A 360 15.57 -55.94 -2.63
C ARG A 360 16.94 -56.42 -3.10
N THR A 361 17.91 -56.47 -2.19
CA THR A 361 19.28 -56.89 -2.51
C THR A 361 19.32 -58.36 -2.92
N ARG A 362 18.59 -59.25 -2.21
CA ARG A 362 18.45 -60.66 -2.59
C ARG A 362 17.77 -60.85 -3.94
N ASP A 363 16.71 -60.07 -4.23
CA ASP A 363 16.03 -60.10 -5.53
C ASP A 363 16.98 -59.63 -6.68
N LEU A 364 17.82 -58.62 -6.42
CA LEU A 364 18.83 -58.14 -7.38
C LEU A 364 19.95 -59.17 -7.61
N LEU A 365 20.44 -59.81 -6.54
CA LEU A 365 21.44 -60.87 -6.63
C LEU A 365 20.92 -62.08 -7.41
N ALA A 366 19.68 -62.52 -7.15
CA ALA A 366 19.05 -63.60 -7.90
C ALA A 366 18.95 -63.30 -9.40
N LYS A 367 18.58 -62.05 -9.77
CA LYS A 367 18.53 -61.60 -11.17
C LYS A 367 19.92 -61.54 -11.83
N ARG A 368 20.97 -61.19 -11.10
CA ARG A 368 22.36 -61.17 -11.60
C ARG A 368 22.91 -62.59 -11.79
N GLN A 369 22.64 -63.48 -10.85
CA GLN A 369 23.01 -64.90 -10.94
C GLN A 369 22.34 -65.60 -12.13
N ALA A 370 21.13 -65.19 -12.52
CA ALA A 370 20.43 -65.70 -13.69
C ALA A 370 21.03 -65.21 -15.03
N LYS A 371 21.85 -64.15 -15.06
CA LYS A 371 22.39 -63.54 -16.28
C LYS A 371 23.86 -63.82 -16.56
N THR A 372 24.63 -64.34 -15.60
CA THR A 372 26.11 -64.40 -15.71
C THR A 372 26.62 -65.83 -15.50
N ALA A 373 27.57 -66.28 -16.33
CA ALA A 373 28.28 -67.54 -16.13
C ALA A 373 29.21 -67.44 -14.91
N ASN A 374 29.06 -68.37 -13.96
CA ASN A 374 29.75 -68.43 -12.66
C ASN A 374 31.28 -68.26 -12.76
N SER A 375 31.81 -67.07 -12.42
CA SER A 375 33.22 -66.90 -12.03
C SER A 375 33.38 -67.10 -10.52
N ASN A 376 34.56 -67.57 -10.07
CA ASN A 376 34.86 -67.72 -8.64
C ASN A 376 34.84 -66.37 -7.90
N ASP A 377 35.20 -65.28 -8.59
CA ASP A 377 35.19 -63.92 -8.02
C ASP A 377 33.76 -63.44 -7.72
N GLN A 378 32.79 -63.78 -8.58
CA GLN A 378 31.38 -63.42 -8.35
C GLN A 378 30.79 -64.15 -7.13
N ARG A 379 31.24 -65.39 -6.84
CA ARG A 379 30.82 -66.12 -5.64
C ARG A 379 31.38 -65.48 -4.38
N ALA A 380 32.65 -65.05 -4.39
CA ALA A 380 33.26 -64.34 -3.28
C ALA A 380 32.56 -63.00 -3.00
N ILE A 381 32.22 -62.23 -4.04
CA ILE A 381 31.46 -60.98 -3.92
C ILE A 381 30.06 -61.22 -3.34
N ASN A 382 29.32 -62.22 -3.84
CA ASN A 382 27.98 -62.53 -3.33
C ASN A 382 28.02 -63.00 -1.86
N GLN A 383 29.04 -63.75 -1.46
CA GLN A 383 29.24 -64.14 -0.05
C GLN A 383 29.53 -62.92 0.83
N ALA A 384 30.36 -61.99 0.36
CA ALA A 384 30.64 -60.76 1.09
C ALA A 384 29.39 -59.86 1.24
N ILE A 385 28.51 -59.83 0.23
CA ILE A 385 27.22 -59.12 0.31
C ILE A 385 26.29 -59.79 1.33
N GLU A 386 26.17 -61.12 1.35
CA GLU A 386 25.33 -61.80 2.36
C GLU A 386 25.84 -61.59 3.79
N VAL A 387 27.15 -61.56 4.01
CA VAL A 387 27.74 -61.20 5.33
C VAL A 387 27.33 -59.79 5.75
N MET A 388 27.24 -58.85 4.80
CA MET A 388 26.77 -57.48 5.06
C MET A 388 25.26 -57.43 5.33
N LEU A 389 24.47 -58.27 4.66
CA LEU A 389 23.03 -58.41 4.90
C LEU A 389 22.74 -58.97 6.30
N GLU A 390 23.55 -59.92 6.80
CA GLU A 390 23.43 -60.50 8.14
C GLU A 390 23.72 -59.49 9.26
N ARG A 391 24.67 -58.58 9.04
CA ARG A 391 24.99 -57.48 9.96
C ARG A 391 23.95 -56.34 9.94
N GLY A 392 23.10 -56.32 8.91
CA GLY A 392 22.14 -55.26 8.65
C GLY A 392 22.70 -54.24 7.64
N PRO A 393 22.15 -54.17 6.41
CA PRO A 393 22.68 -53.29 5.35
C PRO A 393 22.32 -51.81 5.52
N VAL A 394 21.60 -51.47 6.58
CA VAL A 394 21.16 -50.12 6.92
C VAL A 394 21.75 -49.75 8.28
N PRO A 395 22.28 -48.53 8.47
CA PRO A 395 22.85 -48.11 9.74
C PRO A 395 21.86 -48.19 10.91
N GLN A 396 22.38 -48.58 12.08
CA GLN A 396 21.58 -48.75 13.30
C GLN A 396 21.45 -47.46 14.12
N THR A 397 22.20 -46.42 13.77
CA THR A 397 22.17 -45.12 14.46
C THR A 397 21.61 -44.02 13.57
N ASN A 398 20.85 -43.09 14.16
CA ASN A 398 20.34 -41.92 13.44
C ASN A 398 21.48 -41.05 12.85
N SER A 399 22.65 -41.00 13.50
CA SER A 399 23.82 -40.26 12.98
C SER A 399 24.33 -40.85 11.66
N GLN A 400 24.54 -42.15 11.60
CA GLN A 400 24.98 -42.83 10.38
C GLN A 400 23.89 -42.88 9.30
N MET A 401 22.60 -42.89 9.69
CA MET A 401 21.50 -42.75 8.75
C MET A 401 21.51 -41.41 8.02
N LYS A 402 21.86 -40.32 8.73
CA LYS A 402 22.02 -38.99 8.13
C LYS A 402 23.20 -38.96 7.15
N VAL A 403 24.31 -39.62 7.48
CA VAL A 403 25.45 -39.79 6.56
C VAL A 403 25.04 -40.54 5.29
N GLY A 404 24.30 -41.64 5.43
CA GLY A 404 23.77 -42.39 4.29
C GLY A 404 22.84 -41.54 3.40
N GLU A 405 21.99 -40.70 4.01
CA GLU A 405 21.14 -39.77 3.27
C GLU A 405 21.92 -38.67 2.55
N LEU A 406 22.99 -38.16 3.16
CA LEU A 406 23.85 -37.15 2.54
C LEU A 406 24.52 -37.71 1.28
N ILE A 407 25.12 -38.90 1.38
CA ILE A 407 25.74 -39.61 0.25
C ILE A 407 24.71 -39.90 -0.85
N ARG A 408 23.52 -40.38 -0.46
CA ARG A 408 22.43 -40.68 -1.39
C ARG A 408 21.95 -39.45 -2.14
N THR A 409 21.79 -38.33 -1.42
CA THR A 409 21.36 -37.06 -2.00
C THR A 409 22.40 -36.53 -2.98
N TYR A 410 23.68 -36.65 -2.65
CA TYR A 410 24.74 -36.25 -3.57
C TYR A 410 24.79 -37.11 -4.84
N TYR A 411 24.61 -38.42 -4.71
CA TYR A 411 24.46 -39.31 -5.88
C TYR A 411 23.30 -38.89 -6.79
N ILE A 412 22.12 -38.60 -6.23
CA ILE A 412 20.96 -38.14 -6.99
C ILE A 412 21.27 -36.82 -7.70
N PHE A 413 21.93 -35.89 -7.02
CA PHE A 413 22.37 -34.63 -7.61
C PHE A 413 23.31 -34.82 -8.81
N LEU A 414 24.29 -35.73 -8.71
CA LEU A 414 25.22 -36.03 -9.81
C LEU A 414 24.52 -36.62 -11.03
N ILE A 415 23.63 -37.59 -10.85
CA ILE A 415 22.94 -38.23 -11.98
C ILE A 415 21.88 -37.34 -12.62
N GLU A 416 21.28 -36.40 -11.88
CA GLU A 416 20.27 -35.51 -12.43
C GLU A 416 20.87 -34.33 -13.21
N HIS A 417 22.05 -33.84 -12.78
CA HIS A 417 22.62 -32.59 -13.30
C HIS A 417 23.96 -32.74 -14.01
N PHE A 418 24.71 -33.81 -13.72
CA PHE A 418 26.09 -34.00 -14.18
C PHE A 418 26.34 -35.36 -14.86
N GLU A 419 25.30 -36.09 -15.28
CA GLU A 419 25.43 -37.40 -15.95
C GLU A 419 26.37 -37.36 -17.18
N GLN A 420 26.40 -36.24 -17.91
CA GLN A 420 27.29 -36.06 -19.06
C GLN A 420 28.75 -35.82 -18.67
N ALA A 421 29.00 -35.17 -17.53
CA ALA A 421 30.34 -34.88 -17.03
C ALA A 421 30.92 -36.05 -16.22
N ILE A 422 30.05 -36.80 -15.52
CA ILE A 422 30.38 -37.93 -14.67
C ILE A 422 29.50 -39.12 -15.11
N PRO A 423 29.97 -39.95 -16.07
CA PRO A 423 29.21 -41.08 -16.59
C PRO A 423 28.94 -42.18 -15.55
N ASP A 424 29.82 -42.32 -14.55
CA ASP A 424 29.63 -43.23 -13.40
C ASP A 424 29.72 -42.47 -12.08
N ALA A 425 28.55 -42.01 -11.61
CA ALA A 425 28.45 -41.25 -10.37
C ALA A 425 28.82 -42.06 -9.11
N TRP A 426 28.68 -43.40 -9.11
CA TRP A 426 29.05 -44.21 -7.94
C TRP A 426 30.54 -44.40 -7.85
N GLN A 427 31.21 -44.68 -8.96
CA GLN A 427 32.67 -44.75 -9.00
C GLN A 427 33.32 -43.43 -8.57
N HIS A 428 32.75 -42.29 -9.01
CA HIS A 428 33.18 -40.97 -8.56
C HIS A 428 33.03 -40.78 -7.04
N ILE A 429 31.88 -41.15 -6.47
CA ILE A 429 31.64 -41.09 -5.02
C ILE A 429 32.60 -42.01 -4.25
N TYR A 430 32.91 -43.20 -4.76
CA TYR A 430 33.85 -44.10 -4.10
C TYR A 430 35.26 -43.52 -4.01
N GLN A 431 35.69 -42.83 -5.07
CA GLN A 431 36.97 -42.12 -5.08
C GLN A 431 36.95 -40.92 -4.14
N LEU A 432 35.88 -40.11 -4.16
CA LEU A 432 35.70 -38.95 -3.28
C LEU A 432 35.74 -39.33 -1.79
N LEU A 433 35.13 -40.46 -1.44
CA LEU A 433 35.07 -40.98 -0.08
C LEU A 433 36.25 -41.89 0.29
N GLU A 434 37.23 -42.06 -0.61
CA GLU A 434 38.43 -42.91 -0.44
C GLU A 434 38.09 -44.36 -0.01
N LEU A 435 37.02 -44.94 -0.56
CA LEU A 435 36.62 -46.30 -0.25
C LEU A 435 37.57 -47.32 -0.90
N PRO A 436 37.92 -48.44 -0.23
CA PRO A 436 38.81 -49.44 -0.80
C PRO A 436 38.27 -50.03 -2.11
N ALA A 437 39.08 -50.00 -3.18
CA ALA A 437 38.70 -50.45 -4.52
C ALA A 437 38.20 -51.90 -4.55
N GLU A 438 38.76 -52.75 -3.69
CA GLU A 438 38.37 -54.16 -3.54
C GLU A 438 36.91 -54.34 -3.10
N ARG A 439 36.30 -53.31 -2.49
CA ARG A 439 34.92 -53.35 -1.98
C ARG A 439 33.89 -52.73 -2.92
N TRP A 440 34.30 -52.06 -4.00
CA TRP A 440 33.37 -51.38 -4.91
C TRP A 440 32.35 -52.36 -5.51
N ALA A 441 32.83 -53.53 -5.95
CA ALA A 441 31.97 -54.58 -6.50
C ALA A 441 30.95 -55.16 -5.48
N ILE A 442 31.24 -55.05 -4.18
CA ILE A 442 30.33 -55.45 -3.08
C ILE A 442 29.22 -54.40 -2.95
N TYR A 443 29.56 -53.12 -2.90
CA TYR A 443 28.58 -52.03 -2.85
C TYR A 443 27.71 -51.99 -4.10
N ASP A 444 28.26 -52.36 -5.26
CA ASP A 444 27.50 -52.48 -6.50
C ASP A 444 26.38 -53.51 -6.44
N GLY A 445 26.44 -54.45 -5.49
CA GLY A 445 25.40 -55.42 -5.16
C GLY A 445 24.06 -54.81 -4.73
N PHE A 446 24.11 -53.62 -4.14
CA PHE A 446 22.96 -52.92 -3.59
C PHE A 446 22.28 -52.02 -4.62
N ASP A 447 20.99 -51.75 -4.42
CA ASP A 447 20.22 -50.84 -5.26
C ASP A 447 20.88 -49.45 -5.30
N ALA A 448 21.15 -48.98 -6.51
CA ALA A 448 21.93 -47.78 -6.77
C ALA A 448 21.26 -46.49 -6.26
N ARG A 449 19.93 -46.42 -6.13
CA ARG A 449 19.23 -45.22 -5.65
C ARG A 449 18.78 -45.35 -4.19
N MET A 450 18.56 -46.56 -3.71
CA MET A 450 17.88 -46.80 -2.43
C MET A 450 18.78 -47.32 -1.30
N ASP A 451 19.67 -48.27 -1.58
CA ASP A 451 20.28 -49.09 -0.52
C ASP A 451 21.80 -48.87 -0.41
N ARG A 452 22.46 -48.61 -1.54
CA ARG A 452 23.92 -48.54 -1.65
C ARG A 452 24.55 -47.47 -0.76
N ALA A 453 23.95 -46.28 -0.68
CA ALA A 453 24.44 -45.19 0.18
C ALA A 453 24.43 -45.56 1.67
N TYR A 454 23.40 -46.28 2.12
CA TYR A 454 23.28 -46.72 3.50
C TYR A 454 24.25 -47.86 3.82
N ALA A 455 24.45 -48.79 2.89
CA ALA A 455 25.46 -49.84 3.02
C ALA A 455 26.86 -49.22 3.21
N ILE A 456 27.25 -48.24 2.39
CA ILE A 456 28.51 -47.50 2.54
C ILE A 456 28.60 -46.83 3.92
N ALA A 457 27.52 -46.20 4.38
CA ALA A 457 27.49 -45.51 5.67
C ALA A 457 27.69 -46.45 6.88
N THR A 458 27.51 -47.78 6.73
CA THR A 458 27.80 -48.75 7.80
C THR A 458 29.29 -49.06 7.96
N GLU A 459 30.11 -48.83 6.93
CA GLU A 459 31.51 -49.25 6.88
C GLU A 459 32.50 -48.09 6.70
N ILE A 460 32.01 -46.87 6.44
CA ILE A 460 32.84 -45.69 6.24
C ILE A 460 33.51 -45.25 7.55
N SER A 461 34.82 -44.96 7.49
CA SER A 461 35.61 -44.50 8.64
C SER A 461 35.70 -42.98 8.78
N LEU A 462 35.22 -42.23 7.78
CA LEU A 462 35.20 -40.77 7.78
C LEU A 462 34.09 -40.24 8.71
N THR A 463 34.35 -39.12 9.37
CA THR A 463 33.33 -38.42 10.16
C THR A 463 32.30 -37.74 9.27
N ALA A 464 31.12 -37.44 9.80
CA ALA A 464 30.07 -36.74 9.07
C ALA A 464 30.57 -35.38 8.50
N ASP A 465 31.35 -34.64 9.28
CA ASP A 465 31.92 -33.36 8.86
C ASP A 465 32.94 -33.50 7.72
N GLN A 466 33.78 -34.54 7.76
CA GLN A 466 34.73 -34.82 6.69
C GLN A 466 34.02 -35.17 5.38
N ILE A 467 32.94 -35.96 5.46
CA ILE A 467 32.11 -36.31 4.30
C ILE A 467 31.42 -35.06 3.75
N TYR A 468 30.86 -34.22 4.62
CA TYR A 468 30.23 -32.95 4.24
C TYR A 468 31.22 -32.03 3.50
N GLN A 469 32.41 -31.79 4.05
CA GLN A 469 33.43 -30.93 3.44
C GLN A 469 33.92 -31.46 2.09
N ARG A 470 34.09 -32.78 1.96
CA ARG A 470 34.51 -33.39 0.69
C ARG A 470 33.44 -33.24 -0.39
N ILE A 471 32.18 -33.48 -0.04
CA ILE A 471 31.04 -33.26 -0.94
C ILE A 471 30.93 -31.77 -1.32
N GLU A 472 31.09 -30.87 -0.35
CA GLU A 472 31.05 -29.42 -0.58
C GLU A 472 32.11 -28.96 -1.58
N ALA A 473 33.35 -29.41 -1.40
CA ALA A 473 34.48 -29.06 -2.27
C ALA A 473 34.28 -29.61 -3.71
N ASP A 474 33.86 -30.86 -3.83
CA ASP A 474 33.64 -31.50 -5.14
C ASP A 474 32.47 -30.86 -5.89
N GLY A 475 31.31 -30.71 -5.23
CA GLY A 475 30.15 -30.06 -5.84
C GLY A 475 30.39 -28.59 -6.18
N GLY A 476 31.20 -27.89 -5.36
CA GLY A 476 31.66 -26.52 -5.66
C GLY A 476 32.53 -26.46 -6.92
N SER A 477 33.44 -27.41 -7.11
CA SER A 477 34.27 -27.52 -8.32
C SER A 477 33.42 -27.79 -9.58
N LEU A 478 32.45 -28.69 -9.48
CA LEU A 478 31.55 -29.06 -10.58
C LEU A 478 30.63 -27.90 -11.01
N ILE A 479 30.14 -27.10 -10.06
CA ILE A 479 29.35 -25.90 -10.38
C ILE A 479 30.24 -24.80 -10.96
N ASN A 480 31.42 -24.54 -10.41
CA ASN A 480 32.33 -23.50 -10.89
C ASN A 480 32.89 -23.77 -12.30
N THR A 481 32.97 -25.04 -12.72
CA THR A 481 33.42 -25.43 -14.07
C THR A 481 32.34 -25.26 -15.12
N GLN A 482 31.05 -25.17 -14.75
CA GLN A 482 30.01 -24.67 -15.63
C GLN A 482 30.07 -23.14 -15.61
N THR A 483 30.58 -22.51 -16.68
CA THR A 483 30.47 -21.06 -16.86
C THR A 483 29.00 -20.71 -17.10
N THR A 484 28.25 -20.50 -16.02
CA THR A 484 26.83 -20.17 -16.01
C THR A 484 26.65 -18.69 -16.35
N LEU A 485 26.82 -18.35 -17.64
CA LEU A 485 26.15 -17.16 -18.15
C LEU A 485 24.65 -17.37 -17.92
N ASP A 486 24.04 -16.49 -17.11
CA ASP A 486 22.60 -16.55 -16.83
C ASP A 486 21.84 -16.56 -18.16
N PRO A 487 21.04 -17.61 -18.45
CA PRO A 487 20.40 -17.80 -19.74
C PRO A 487 19.44 -16.66 -20.09
N ARG A 488 19.01 -15.86 -19.12
CA ARG A 488 18.12 -14.71 -19.30
C ARG A 488 18.84 -13.47 -19.81
N LEU A 489 20.18 -13.38 -19.69
CA LEU A 489 20.95 -12.18 -20.04
C LEU A 489 20.70 -11.70 -21.47
N PRO A 490 20.73 -12.56 -22.52
CA PRO A 490 20.48 -12.11 -23.89
C PRO A 490 19.07 -11.54 -24.05
N THR A 491 18.07 -12.13 -23.38
CA THR A 491 16.68 -11.68 -23.45
C THR A 491 16.48 -10.35 -22.72
N ILE A 492 17.08 -10.19 -21.53
CA ILE A 492 17.04 -8.93 -20.77
C ILE A 492 17.73 -7.84 -21.59
N GLU A 493 18.92 -8.10 -22.14
CA GLU A 493 19.64 -7.14 -22.97
C GLU A 493 18.83 -6.72 -24.20
N ALA A 494 18.24 -7.67 -24.93
CA ALA A 494 17.38 -7.39 -26.08
C ALA A 494 16.16 -6.55 -25.70
N TYR A 495 15.55 -6.82 -24.54
CA TYR A 495 14.44 -6.03 -24.01
C TYR A 495 14.88 -4.61 -23.64
N LEU A 496 16.01 -4.45 -22.93
CA LEU A 496 16.55 -3.15 -22.55
C LEU A 496 16.86 -2.28 -23.77
N LYS A 497 17.41 -2.86 -24.85
CA LYS A 497 17.62 -2.15 -26.13
C LYS A 497 16.32 -1.66 -26.78
N HIS A 498 15.19 -2.29 -26.48
CA HIS A 498 13.88 -1.89 -27.00
C HIS A 498 13.22 -0.78 -26.17
N VAL A 499 13.38 -0.81 -24.85
CA VAL A 499 12.63 0.09 -23.93
C VAL A 499 13.45 1.22 -23.33
N LEU A 500 14.78 1.09 -23.21
CA LEU A 500 15.62 2.14 -22.65
C LEU A 500 15.95 3.19 -23.69
N VAL A 501 15.70 4.45 -23.33
CA VAL A 501 16.03 5.63 -24.14
C VAL A 501 16.91 6.54 -23.29
N PHE A 502 18.09 6.87 -23.81
CA PHE A 502 19.02 7.82 -23.19
C PHE A 502 18.95 9.19 -23.86
N ASP A 503 19.34 10.25 -23.14
CA ASP A 503 19.36 11.62 -23.68
C ASP A 503 20.13 11.72 -25.01
N GLY A 504 19.52 12.32 -26.01
CA GLY A 504 20.07 12.46 -27.37
C GLY A 504 19.78 11.30 -28.32
N GLN A 505 19.17 10.20 -27.85
CA GLN A 505 18.64 9.15 -28.72
C GLN A 505 17.22 9.50 -29.17
N ALA A 506 16.90 9.25 -30.44
CA ALA A 506 15.53 9.34 -30.92
C ALA A 506 14.64 8.36 -30.13
N ARG A 507 13.42 8.77 -29.78
CA ARG A 507 12.43 7.86 -29.19
C ARG A 507 12.36 6.62 -30.08
N ALA A 508 12.57 5.45 -29.49
CA ALA A 508 12.14 4.21 -30.12
C ALA A 508 10.62 4.31 -30.25
N ALA A 509 10.14 4.79 -31.41
CA ALA A 509 8.74 4.64 -31.75
C ALA A 509 8.49 3.14 -31.66
N GLY A 510 7.64 2.72 -30.70
CA GLY A 510 7.26 1.32 -30.58
C GLY A 510 6.95 0.83 -31.99
N ASP A 511 7.66 -0.21 -32.43
CA ASP A 511 7.64 -0.65 -33.82
C ASP A 511 6.34 -1.39 -34.09
N PHE A 512 5.24 -0.64 -34.05
CA PHE A 512 3.90 -1.11 -34.31
C PHE A 512 3.81 -1.69 -35.73
N ALA A 513 4.60 -1.12 -36.64
CA ALA A 513 4.75 -1.57 -38.02
C ALA A 513 5.35 -2.99 -38.13
N SER A 514 6.28 -3.40 -37.25
CA SER A 514 6.76 -4.80 -37.18
C SER A 514 5.94 -5.71 -36.28
N SER A 515 5.20 -5.13 -35.32
CA SER A 515 4.38 -5.89 -34.36
C SER A 515 3.27 -6.69 -35.06
N LEU A 516 2.54 -6.08 -36.01
CA LEU A 516 1.47 -6.75 -36.75
C LEU A 516 2.00 -7.86 -37.71
N PRO A 517 3.05 -7.65 -38.53
CA PRO A 517 3.68 -8.72 -39.30
C PRO A 517 4.23 -9.85 -38.43
N ASN A 518 4.79 -9.55 -37.26
CA ASN A 518 5.26 -10.59 -36.34
C ASN A 518 4.09 -11.37 -35.72
N TYR A 519 3.00 -10.69 -35.36
CA TYR A 519 1.74 -11.31 -34.93
C TYR A 519 1.19 -12.28 -35.97
N VAL A 520 1.23 -11.90 -37.26
CA VAL A 520 0.81 -12.77 -38.36
C VAL A 520 1.78 -13.96 -38.54
N ARG A 521 3.10 -13.72 -38.54
CA ARG A 521 4.12 -14.76 -38.73
C ARG A 521 4.14 -15.81 -37.62
N GLN A 522 3.97 -15.42 -36.37
CA GLN A 522 4.08 -16.34 -35.22
C GLN A 522 2.83 -17.20 -35.01
N ASN A 523 1.72 -16.92 -35.69
CA ASN A 523 0.50 -17.73 -35.71
C ASN A 523 0.10 -18.28 -34.32
N SER A 524 -0.31 -17.38 -33.41
CA SER A 524 -0.80 -17.73 -32.06
C SER A 524 0.25 -18.18 -31.04
N LYS A 525 1.55 -18.02 -31.35
CA LYS A 525 2.65 -18.24 -30.39
C LYS A 525 3.20 -16.96 -29.74
N GLN A 526 2.58 -15.80 -29.94
CA GLN A 526 3.03 -14.57 -29.29
C GLN A 526 2.69 -14.52 -27.79
N CYS A 527 3.34 -13.60 -27.07
CA CYS A 527 3.03 -13.39 -25.67
C CYS A 527 1.62 -12.82 -25.53
N VAL A 528 0.74 -13.53 -24.83
CA VAL A 528 -0.64 -13.10 -24.56
C VAL A 528 -0.74 -11.82 -23.72
N GLN A 529 0.32 -11.50 -22.97
CA GLN A 529 0.32 -10.38 -22.03
C GLN A 529 0.82 -9.07 -22.65
N CYS A 530 1.92 -9.11 -23.40
CA CYS A 530 2.56 -7.90 -23.93
C CYS A 530 2.74 -7.87 -25.45
N SER A 531 2.49 -8.98 -26.15
CA SER A 531 2.69 -9.08 -27.61
C SER A 531 4.09 -8.73 -28.13
N LEU A 532 5.11 -8.59 -27.25
CA LEU A 532 6.49 -8.30 -27.67
C LEU A 532 7.03 -9.40 -28.60
N PRO A 533 7.91 -9.05 -29.57
CA PRO A 533 8.49 -9.97 -30.53
C PRO A 533 9.61 -10.85 -29.92
N MET A 534 9.38 -11.36 -28.72
CA MET A 534 10.31 -12.21 -27.97
C MET A 534 9.90 -13.69 -28.07
N PRO A 535 10.84 -14.63 -27.88
CA PRO A 535 10.52 -16.05 -27.75
C PRO A 535 9.50 -16.29 -26.63
N THR A 536 8.56 -17.20 -26.85
CA THR A 536 7.56 -17.58 -25.85
C THR A 536 7.59 -19.05 -25.54
N GLN A 537 7.09 -19.39 -24.35
CA GLN A 537 6.93 -20.77 -23.90
C GLN A 537 5.51 -20.99 -23.38
N LYS A 538 5.11 -22.26 -23.32
CA LYS A 538 3.80 -22.70 -22.81
C LYS A 538 3.80 -22.72 -21.28
N TRP A 539 2.82 -22.04 -20.67
CA TRP A 539 2.78 -21.74 -19.25
C TRP A 539 1.41 -22.08 -18.63
N GLY A 540 1.40 -22.74 -17.46
CA GLY A 540 0.19 -23.12 -16.70
C GLY A 540 0.08 -22.47 -15.31
N SER A 541 -0.95 -22.84 -14.55
CA SER A 541 -1.38 -22.24 -13.26
C SER A 541 -0.28 -22.21 -12.19
N ALA A 542 0.58 -23.24 -12.15
CA ALA A 542 1.65 -23.37 -11.15
C ALA A 542 2.73 -22.28 -11.22
N ASN A 543 2.83 -21.55 -12.33
CA ASN A 543 3.91 -20.59 -12.59
C ASN A 543 3.55 -19.13 -12.29
N VAL A 544 2.30 -18.84 -11.92
CA VAL A 544 1.82 -17.51 -11.50
C VAL A 544 1.41 -17.56 -10.02
N ARG A 545 1.10 -16.41 -9.41
CA ARG A 545 0.44 -16.39 -8.11
C ARG A 545 -0.97 -16.98 -8.23
N SER A 546 -1.46 -17.65 -7.19
CA SER A 546 -2.74 -18.36 -7.17
C SER A 546 -3.96 -17.46 -7.35
N ASP A 547 -3.82 -16.16 -7.08
CA ASP A 547 -4.84 -15.13 -7.32
C ASP A 547 -4.94 -14.68 -8.78
N ILE A 548 -3.89 -14.90 -9.59
CA ILE A 548 -3.90 -14.62 -11.02
C ILE A 548 -4.60 -15.75 -11.76
N LYS A 549 -5.91 -15.57 -12.04
CA LYS A 549 -6.68 -16.51 -12.84
C LYS A 549 -6.19 -16.51 -14.30
N ILE A 550 -5.46 -17.55 -14.68
CA ILE A 550 -5.03 -17.78 -16.06
C ILE A 550 -6.24 -17.93 -17.02
N GLN A 551 -7.46 -18.19 -16.55
CA GLN A 551 -8.62 -18.39 -17.43
C GLN A 551 -9.10 -17.18 -18.24
N MET A 552 -8.62 -15.96 -17.97
CA MET A 552 -9.14 -14.77 -18.64
C MET A 552 -8.25 -14.40 -19.83
N PHE A 553 -8.78 -14.51 -21.05
CA PHE A 553 -8.20 -14.12 -22.35
C PHE A 553 -7.11 -15.04 -22.95
N SER A 554 -7.55 -15.93 -23.84
CA SER A 554 -6.79 -16.33 -25.05
C SER A 554 -7.80 -16.80 -26.09
N ASN A 555 -8.02 -16.00 -27.15
CA ASN A 555 -8.97 -16.31 -28.22
C ASN A 555 -8.47 -17.37 -29.21
N ARG A 556 -7.40 -18.13 -28.91
CA ARG A 556 -6.69 -18.94 -29.93
C ARG A 556 -6.15 -20.31 -29.49
N LEU A 557 -6.29 -20.70 -28.22
CA LEU A 557 -6.04 -22.08 -27.83
C LEU A 557 -7.39 -22.79 -27.73
N THR A 558 -7.50 -23.97 -28.34
CA THR A 558 -8.72 -24.78 -28.30
C THR A 558 -9.08 -25.06 -26.84
N GLY A 559 -10.23 -24.55 -26.40
CA GLY A 559 -10.78 -24.91 -25.10
C GLY A 559 -10.94 -26.42 -24.99
N GLY A 560 -10.36 -27.01 -23.96
CA GLY A 560 -10.41 -28.45 -23.69
C GLY A 560 -10.49 -28.69 -22.18
N PRO A 561 -10.72 -29.94 -21.74
CA PRO A 561 -10.92 -30.29 -20.33
C PRO A 561 -9.65 -30.19 -19.45
N GLY A 562 -8.53 -29.70 -19.97
CA GLY A 562 -7.26 -29.55 -19.25
C GLY A 562 -7.07 -28.15 -18.66
N GLU A 563 -6.10 -28.00 -17.76
CA GLU A 563 -5.70 -26.68 -17.25
C GLU A 563 -5.30 -25.74 -18.41
N PRO A 564 -5.73 -24.46 -18.37
CA PRO A 564 -5.44 -23.52 -19.44
C PRO A 564 -3.93 -23.23 -19.49
N VAL A 565 -3.33 -23.51 -20.65
CA VAL A 565 -1.94 -23.18 -20.95
C VAL A 565 -1.91 -21.89 -21.78
N LYS A 566 -0.93 -21.00 -21.59
CA LYS A 566 -0.75 -19.77 -22.41
C LYS A 566 0.67 -19.62 -22.93
N HIS A 567 0.84 -18.90 -24.04
CA HIS A 567 2.15 -18.48 -24.53
C HIS A 567 2.57 -17.17 -23.83
N ILE A 568 3.64 -17.22 -23.05
CA ILE A 568 4.17 -16.07 -22.30
C ILE A 568 5.66 -15.90 -22.66
N CYS A 569 6.12 -14.67 -22.85
CA CYS A 569 7.54 -14.38 -23.07
C CYS A 569 8.31 -14.35 -21.75
N GLU A 570 9.61 -14.57 -21.83
CA GLU A 570 10.49 -14.63 -20.67
C GLU A 570 10.49 -13.33 -19.82
N VAL A 571 10.33 -12.15 -20.45
CA VAL A 571 10.22 -10.86 -19.73
C VAL A 571 8.97 -10.79 -18.86
N CYS A 572 7.81 -11.21 -19.38
CA CYS A 572 6.57 -11.27 -18.59
C CYS A 572 6.67 -12.33 -17.48
N LEU A 573 7.35 -13.45 -17.75
CA LEU A 573 7.66 -14.44 -16.73
C LEU A 573 8.50 -13.83 -15.59
N ILE A 574 9.57 -13.09 -15.92
CA ILE A 574 10.41 -12.40 -14.93
C ILE A 574 9.55 -11.42 -14.11
N GLN A 575 8.66 -10.68 -14.75
CA GLN A 575 7.74 -9.76 -14.07
C GLN A 575 6.87 -10.48 -13.03
N TYR A 576 6.21 -11.59 -13.40
CA TYR A 576 5.40 -12.38 -12.47
C TYR A 576 6.24 -13.01 -11.35
N LEU A 577 7.46 -13.44 -11.67
CA LEU A 577 8.38 -14.00 -10.68
C LEU A 577 8.79 -12.95 -9.65
N VAL A 578 9.17 -11.74 -10.09
CA VAL A 578 9.50 -10.61 -9.21
C VAL A 578 8.32 -10.29 -8.30
N GLU A 579 7.11 -10.24 -8.84
CA GLU A 579 5.89 -9.98 -8.06
C GLU A 579 5.64 -11.07 -7.00
N LYS A 580 5.77 -12.34 -7.38
CA LYS A 580 5.58 -13.49 -6.48
C LYS A 580 6.65 -13.59 -5.38
N LEU A 581 7.90 -13.27 -5.71
CA LEU A 581 8.99 -13.35 -4.75
C LEU A 581 9.01 -12.16 -3.79
N ASN A 582 8.64 -10.97 -4.30
CA ASN A 582 8.73 -9.74 -3.51
C ASN A 582 7.68 -9.66 -2.40
N TYR A 583 6.53 -10.28 -2.57
CA TYR A 583 5.46 -10.28 -1.58
C TYR A 583 5.07 -11.69 -1.18
N ARG A 584 4.87 -11.90 0.12
CA ARG A 584 4.45 -13.20 0.62
C ARG A 584 3.02 -13.50 0.18
N GLU A 585 2.85 -14.57 -0.58
CA GLU A 585 1.52 -15.07 -0.95
C GLU A 585 0.89 -15.83 0.23
N VAL A 586 -0.37 -15.52 0.54
CA VAL A 586 -1.20 -16.27 1.48
C VAL A 586 -2.38 -16.83 0.69
N SER A 587 -2.53 -18.17 0.73
CA SER A 587 -3.53 -18.88 -0.06
C SER A 587 -4.96 -18.46 0.31
N GLY A 588 -5.78 -18.12 -0.70
CA GLY A 588 -7.19 -17.76 -0.53
C GLY A 588 -7.48 -16.26 -0.38
N GLU A 589 -6.45 -15.41 -0.36
CA GLU A 589 -6.58 -13.96 -0.19
C GLU A 589 -6.76 -13.24 -1.55
N ARG A 590 -7.47 -12.09 -1.54
CA ARG A 590 -7.73 -11.28 -2.73
C ARG A 590 -6.83 -10.05 -2.73
N THR A 591 -5.79 -10.04 -3.55
CA THR A 591 -4.85 -8.91 -3.60
C THR A 591 -5.42 -7.73 -4.39
N ILE A 592 -5.28 -6.53 -3.83
CA ILE A 592 -5.50 -5.24 -4.51
C ILE A 592 -4.17 -4.48 -4.50
N TYR A 593 -3.84 -3.74 -5.55
CA TYR A 593 -2.61 -2.97 -5.65
C TYR A 593 -2.87 -1.47 -5.49
N LEU A 594 -2.02 -0.83 -4.69
CA LEU A 594 -1.92 0.61 -4.53
C LEU A 594 -0.68 1.09 -5.28
N HIS A 595 -0.88 1.88 -6.33
CA HIS A 595 0.19 2.52 -7.08
C HIS A 595 0.26 4.00 -6.71
N MET A 596 1.38 4.42 -6.11
CA MET A 596 1.60 5.78 -5.62
C MET A 596 2.55 6.52 -6.55
N PHE A 597 2.04 7.55 -7.22
CA PHE A 597 2.78 8.39 -8.16
C PHE A 597 3.12 9.74 -7.50
N PRO A 598 4.38 10.19 -7.52
CA PRO A 598 4.72 11.52 -7.00
C PRO A 598 4.06 12.61 -7.85
N TYR A 599 3.62 13.73 -7.23
CA TYR A 599 3.10 14.89 -7.96
C TYR A 599 4.15 15.48 -8.89
N SER A 600 5.40 15.59 -8.42
CA SER A 600 6.54 16.05 -9.22
C SER A 600 7.49 14.91 -9.52
N PHE A 601 8.31 14.53 -8.55
CA PHE A 601 9.27 13.42 -8.58
C PHE A 601 9.51 12.91 -7.16
N LEU A 602 10.19 11.78 -7.00
CA LEU A 602 10.74 11.36 -5.72
C LEU A 602 12.23 11.77 -5.65
N PRO A 603 12.65 12.56 -4.66
CA PRO A 603 14.08 12.83 -4.41
C PRO A 603 14.82 11.55 -4.01
N ALA A 604 16.10 11.45 -4.35
CA ALA A 604 16.92 10.28 -4.01
C ALA A 604 16.94 9.95 -2.50
N PRO A 605 17.09 10.93 -1.59
CA PRO A 605 17.13 10.66 -0.14
C PRO A 605 15.81 10.10 0.39
N LEU A 606 14.67 10.49 -0.19
CA LEU A 606 13.36 9.96 0.20
C LEU A 606 13.28 8.47 -0.14
N LEU A 607 13.69 8.12 -1.36
CA LEU A 607 13.66 6.74 -1.84
C LEU A 607 14.61 5.85 -1.04
N GLU A 608 15.83 6.31 -0.74
CA GLU A 608 16.76 5.58 0.11
C GLU A 608 16.29 5.46 1.56
N GLY A 609 15.68 6.50 2.11
CA GLY A 609 15.04 6.45 3.43
C GLY A 609 13.95 5.39 3.49
N LEU A 610 13.08 5.33 2.48
CA LEU A 610 12.05 4.28 2.37
C LEU A 610 12.67 2.88 2.26
N ARG A 611 13.70 2.71 1.43
CA ARG A 611 14.43 1.44 1.30
C ARG A 611 15.04 0.99 2.62
N ALA A 612 15.69 1.91 3.35
CA ALA A 612 16.28 1.65 4.64
C ALA A 612 15.22 1.22 5.67
N THR A 613 14.09 1.91 5.72
CA THR A 613 12.95 1.55 6.57
C THR A 613 12.47 0.13 6.29
N PHE A 614 12.24 -0.24 5.03
CA PHE A 614 11.82 -1.61 4.69
C PHE A 614 12.88 -2.67 4.98
N ARG A 615 14.18 -2.38 4.78
CA ARG A 615 15.25 -3.31 5.18
C ARG A 615 15.27 -3.54 6.69
N SER A 616 15.15 -2.47 7.48
CA SER A 616 15.08 -2.56 8.94
C SER A 616 13.88 -3.40 9.39
N LEU A 617 12.72 -3.16 8.79
CA LEU A 617 11.49 -3.92 9.03
C LEU A 617 11.63 -5.43 8.78
N LEU A 618 12.38 -5.82 7.75
CA LEU A 618 12.61 -7.24 7.43
C LEU A 618 13.63 -7.90 8.37
N SER A 619 14.59 -7.13 8.90
CA SER A 619 15.64 -7.66 9.77
C SER A 619 15.15 -8.12 11.14
N GLU A 620 14.01 -7.62 11.60
CA GLU A 620 13.49 -7.88 12.94
C GLU A 620 12.69 -9.19 13.09
N ASP A 621 12.66 -10.09 12.08
CA ASP A 621 11.93 -11.38 12.06
C ASP A 621 10.41 -11.30 12.43
N SER A 622 9.91 -10.07 12.59
CA SER A 622 8.61 -9.75 13.19
C SER A 622 7.47 -9.74 12.16
N ILE A 623 7.80 -9.63 10.87
CA ILE A 623 6.85 -9.52 9.75
C ILE A 623 6.58 -10.90 9.15
N THR A 624 5.90 -11.73 9.93
CA THR A 624 5.29 -12.97 9.41
C THR A 624 3.94 -12.70 8.73
N GLY A 625 3.41 -11.47 8.77
CA GLY A 625 2.12 -11.04 8.22
C GLY A 625 2.16 -9.69 7.49
N ALA A 626 1.00 -9.08 7.26
CA ALA A 626 0.85 -7.77 6.64
C ALA A 626 1.07 -6.61 7.63
N VAL A 627 1.19 -5.39 7.13
CA VAL A 627 1.26 -4.14 7.91
C VAL A 627 -0.10 -3.45 7.84
N ARG A 628 -0.78 -3.32 8.97
CA ARG A 628 -2.12 -2.74 9.04
C ARG A 628 -2.09 -1.36 9.66
N LEU A 629 -2.85 -0.41 9.11
CA LEU A 629 -3.12 0.87 9.75
C LEU A 629 -3.85 0.68 11.10
N ALA A 630 -3.28 1.26 12.16
CA ALA A 630 -3.92 1.40 13.46
C ALA A 630 -5.00 2.48 13.40
N ASP A 631 -6.05 2.35 14.22
CA ASP A 631 -7.02 3.42 14.49
C ASP A 631 -7.55 4.14 13.24
N VAL A 632 -7.92 3.37 12.22
CA VAL A 632 -8.41 3.90 10.93
C VAL A 632 -9.59 4.85 11.13
N SER A 633 -10.54 4.51 12.01
CA SER A 633 -11.71 5.37 12.31
C SER A 633 -11.28 6.75 12.83
N ASN A 634 -10.40 6.80 13.82
CA ASN A 634 -9.90 8.05 14.37
C ASN A 634 -9.08 8.81 13.32
N SER A 635 -8.24 8.12 12.56
CA SER A 635 -7.42 8.71 11.50
C SER A 635 -8.29 9.34 10.41
N MET A 636 -9.43 8.74 10.08
CA MET A 636 -10.42 9.28 9.14
C MET A 636 -11.10 10.53 9.69
N LEU A 637 -11.62 10.46 10.93
CA LEU A 637 -12.33 11.58 11.57
C LEU A 637 -11.41 12.78 11.81
N GLN A 638 -10.18 12.56 12.26
CA GLN A 638 -9.22 13.63 12.57
C GLN A 638 -8.40 14.08 11.35
N ARG A 639 -8.50 13.34 10.23
CA ARG A 639 -7.65 13.46 9.03
C ARG A 639 -6.17 13.56 9.42
N THR A 640 -5.74 12.62 10.26
CA THR A 640 -4.45 12.69 10.97
C THR A 640 -3.29 12.68 9.97
N PRO A 641 -2.30 13.60 10.07
CA PRO A 641 -1.19 13.69 9.13
C PRO A 641 -0.16 12.56 9.27
N THR A 642 -0.15 11.90 10.43
CA THR A 642 0.68 10.73 10.75
C THR A 642 -0.18 9.50 10.85
N LEU A 643 0.31 8.44 10.23
CA LEU A 643 -0.32 7.13 10.28
C LEU A 643 0.53 6.23 11.16
N ARG A 644 -0.16 5.44 11.97
CA ARG A 644 0.43 4.42 12.80
C ARG A 644 0.18 3.07 12.16
N PHE A 645 1.21 2.24 12.10
CA PHE A 645 1.16 0.94 11.48
C PHE A 645 1.47 -0.15 12.50
N THR A 646 0.73 -1.26 12.45
CA THR A 646 0.90 -2.42 13.33
C THR A 646 1.21 -3.66 12.50
N THR A 647 2.09 -4.53 13.00
CA THR A 647 2.39 -5.84 12.38
C THR A 647 1.74 -7.00 13.14
N ARG A 648 1.20 -6.72 14.33
CA ARG A 648 0.60 -7.68 15.26
C ARG A 648 -0.86 -7.35 15.54
N THR A 649 -1.66 -8.39 15.66
CA THR A 649 -3.04 -8.33 16.17
C THR A 649 -3.04 -8.07 17.66
N LYS A 650 -4.21 -7.71 18.23
CA LYS A 650 -4.40 -7.59 19.70
C LYS A 650 -4.02 -8.86 20.49
N ALA A 651 -4.05 -10.03 19.83
CA ALA A 651 -3.64 -11.31 20.41
C ALA A 651 -2.15 -11.64 20.16
N ASN A 652 -1.34 -10.64 19.78
CA ASN A 652 0.08 -10.75 19.44
C ASN A 652 0.42 -11.74 18.29
N LYS A 653 -0.57 -12.09 17.47
CA LYS A 653 -0.37 -12.88 16.24
C LYS A 653 -0.04 -11.97 15.06
N PRO A 654 0.68 -12.45 14.03
CA PRO A 654 0.95 -11.68 12.82
C PRO A 654 -0.37 -11.21 12.17
N GLN A 655 -0.40 -9.96 11.69
CA GLN A 655 -1.60 -9.41 11.03
C GLN A 655 -1.89 -10.16 9.72
N PRO A 656 -3.11 -10.69 9.53
CA PRO A 656 -3.44 -11.42 8.30
C PRO A 656 -3.77 -10.48 7.12
N TYR A 657 -4.28 -9.28 7.40
CA TYR A 657 -4.71 -8.29 6.39
C TYR A 657 -3.98 -6.95 6.58
N GLY A 658 -3.82 -6.20 5.49
CA GLY A 658 -3.04 -4.97 5.44
C GLY A 658 -2.13 -4.88 4.22
N LEU A 659 -1.19 -3.93 4.24
CA LEU A 659 -0.18 -3.73 3.21
C LEU A 659 0.92 -4.78 3.34
N TYR A 660 1.31 -5.41 2.25
CA TYR A 660 2.50 -6.25 2.27
C TYR A 660 3.75 -5.40 2.08
N SER A 661 4.67 -5.52 3.04
CA SER A 661 6.01 -4.97 2.90
C SER A 661 6.77 -5.70 1.78
N PRO A 662 7.47 -4.97 0.88
CA PRO A 662 8.36 -5.59 -0.07
C PRO A 662 9.50 -6.31 0.66
N ARG A 663 9.80 -7.55 0.28
CA ARG A 663 10.96 -8.31 0.77
C ARG A 663 12.28 -7.77 0.22
N TYR A 664 12.22 -7.07 -0.91
CA TYR A 664 13.39 -6.54 -1.59
C TYR A 664 13.18 -5.05 -1.87
N SER A 665 13.95 -4.23 -1.16
CA SER A 665 13.94 -2.77 -1.27
C SER A 665 14.27 -2.25 -2.69
N GLU A 666 14.96 -3.08 -3.48
CA GLU A 666 15.36 -2.85 -4.88
C GLU A 666 14.16 -2.75 -5.83
N THR A 667 12.97 -3.17 -5.38
CA THR A 667 11.70 -3.04 -6.11
C THR A 667 11.04 -1.68 -5.95
N LEU A 668 11.52 -0.83 -5.03
CA LEU A 668 11.08 0.54 -4.86
C LEU A 668 11.79 1.45 -5.87
N GLY A 669 11.07 2.40 -6.47
CA GLY A 669 11.60 3.34 -7.47
C GLY A 669 10.75 4.60 -7.57
N GLY A 670 10.79 5.27 -8.74
CA GLY A 670 9.99 6.47 -9.01
C GLY A 670 8.47 6.25 -8.99
N LEU A 671 8.03 4.99 -9.01
CA LEU A 671 6.67 4.55 -8.75
C LEU A 671 6.69 3.60 -7.56
N ILE A 672 5.90 3.85 -6.52
CA ILE A 672 5.79 2.92 -5.38
C ILE A 672 4.53 2.08 -5.57
N THR A 673 4.69 0.75 -5.70
CA THR A 673 3.56 -0.19 -5.79
C THR A 673 3.55 -1.09 -4.56
N LEU A 674 2.45 -1.08 -3.81
CA LEU A 674 2.25 -1.90 -2.63
C LEU A 674 0.97 -2.75 -2.77
N PRO A 675 1.05 -4.08 -2.68
CA PRO A 675 -0.13 -4.91 -2.59
C PRO A 675 -0.76 -4.81 -1.20
N LEU A 676 -2.08 -4.86 -1.18
CA LEU A 676 -2.95 -4.78 -0.05
C LEU A 676 -3.81 -6.06 -0.02
N ASN A 677 -3.79 -6.76 1.11
CA ASN A 677 -4.79 -7.77 1.43
C ASN A 677 -5.92 -7.13 2.23
N PRO A 678 -7.11 -6.92 1.64
CA PRO A 678 -8.21 -6.27 2.31
C PRO A 678 -8.97 -7.22 3.25
N ALA A 679 -9.30 -6.75 4.45
CA ALA A 679 -10.20 -7.47 5.35
C ALA A 679 -11.66 -7.43 4.83
N GLY A 680 -12.43 -8.47 5.11
CA GLY A 680 -13.87 -8.53 4.83
C GLY A 680 -14.31 -9.85 4.20
N ASP A 681 -15.59 -10.18 4.40
CA ASP A 681 -16.24 -11.36 3.84
C ASP A 681 -16.91 -11.05 2.49
N THR A 682 -17.29 -9.79 2.28
CA THR A 682 -17.92 -9.31 1.05
C THR A 682 -16.97 -8.45 0.21
N ASP A 683 -17.27 -8.35 -1.10
CA ASP A 683 -16.51 -7.48 -2.01
C ASP A 683 -16.62 -5.99 -1.63
N THR A 684 -17.76 -5.57 -1.05
CA THR A 684 -17.98 -4.19 -0.60
C THR A 684 -17.13 -3.85 0.63
N GLU A 685 -17.04 -4.76 1.61
CA GLU A 685 -16.17 -4.58 2.79
C GLU A 685 -14.69 -4.51 2.39
N ARG A 686 -14.26 -5.43 1.52
CA ARG A 686 -12.88 -5.45 1.02
C ARG A 686 -12.53 -4.19 0.24
N PHE A 687 -13.46 -3.73 -0.60
CA PHE A 687 -13.32 -2.47 -1.33
C PHE A 687 -13.20 -1.28 -0.38
N LEU A 688 -14.09 -1.19 0.61
CA LEU A 688 -14.09 -0.10 1.58
C LEU A 688 -12.77 -0.06 2.36
N PHE A 689 -12.30 -1.22 2.83
CA PHE A 689 -10.99 -1.35 3.46
C PHE A 689 -9.89 -0.80 2.56
N ALA A 690 -9.89 -1.17 1.27
CA ALA A 690 -8.89 -0.72 0.31
C ALA A 690 -8.95 0.78 0.01
N LEU A 691 -10.15 1.33 -0.15
CA LEU A 691 -10.37 2.76 -0.35
C LEU A 691 -9.87 3.59 0.83
N GLN A 692 -10.11 3.12 2.06
CA GLN A 692 -9.65 3.82 3.26
C GLN A 692 -8.13 3.87 3.33
N HIS A 693 -7.46 2.76 3.02
CA HIS A 693 -6.00 2.73 2.96
C HIS A 693 -5.49 3.65 1.84
N ALA A 694 -6.11 3.63 0.66
CA ALA A 694 -5.74 4.50 -0.45
C ALA A 694 -5.79 5.99 -0.08
N LEU A 695 -6.88 6.44 0.56
CA LEU A 695 -7.08 7.82 0.98
C LEU A 695 -6.10 8.27 2.07
N LEU A 696 -5.90 7.45 3.10
CA LEU A 696 -4.96 7.78 4.17
C LEU A 696 -3.51 7.81 3.65
N LEU A 697 -3.13 6.85 2.82
CA LEU A 697 -1.77 6.78 2.25
C LEU A 697 -1.52 7.90 1.23
N HIS A 698 -2.53 8.30 0.45
CA HIS A 698 -2.48 9.49 -0.40
C HIS A 698 -2.07 10.73 0.39
N GLN A 699 -2.74 10.99 1.52
CA GLN A 699 -2.42 12.11 2.40
C GLN A 699 -1.08 11.94 3.12
N HIS A 700 -0.74 10.72 3.54
CA HIS A 700 0.47 10.44 4.30
C HIS A 700 1.75 10.59 3.47
N PHE A 701 1.78 10.04 2.25
CA PHE A 701 2.91 10.14 1.33
C PHE A 701 2.88 11.38 0.45
N GLY A 702 1.74 12.05 0.34
CA GLY A 702 1.56 13.20 -0.55
C GLY A 702 1.79 12.82 -2.01
N CYS A 703 1.23 11.69 -2.44
CA CYS A 703 1.35 11.14 -3.78
C CYS A 703 -0.04 10.91 -4.37
N LYS A 704 -0.18 10.96 -5.69
CA LYS A 704 -1.39 10.48 -6.38
C LYS A 704 -1.52 8.97 -6.19
N VAL A 705 -2.73 8.44 -6.05
CA VAL A 705 -2.96 7.00 -5.79
C VAL A 705 -3.86 6.39 -6.86
N LEU A 706 -3.44 5.26 -7.42
CA LEU A 706 -4.26 4.43 -8.30
C LEU A 706 -4.52 3.08 -7.62
N LEU A 707 -5.78 2.74 -7.41
CA LEU A 707 -6.25 1.48 -6.83
C LEU A 707 -6.71 0.52 -7.94
N SER A 708 -6.00 -0.60 -8.14
CA SER A 708 -6.31 -1.59 -9.18
C SER A 708 -6.09 -3.04 -8.74
N ASN A 709 -6.63 -4.01 -9.49
CA ASN A 709 -6.35 -5.44 -9.30
C ASN A 709 -5.08 -5.87 -10.03
N ALA A 710 -4.51 -5.01 -10.87
CA ALA A 710 -3.31 -5.31 -11.64
C ALA A 710 -2.06 -4.87 -10.88
N ALA A 711 -1.02 -5.71 -10.86
CA ALA A 711 0.29 -5.35 -10.31
C ALA A 711 1.06 -4.33 -11.17
N VAL A 712 0.63 -4.15 -12.41
CA VAL A 712 1.11 -3.10 -13.31
C VAL A 712 0.02 -2.02 -13.38
N PRO A 713 0.36 -0.74 -13.14
CA PRO A 713 -0.63 0.31 -13.21
C PRO A 713 -1.23 0.39 -14.62
N PRO A 714 -2.57 0.40 -14.75
CA PRO A 714 -3.23 0.45 -16.07
C PRO A 714 -3.16 1.83 -16.73
N LEU A 715 -2.87 2.88 -15.95
CA LEU A 715 -2.80 4.27 -16.40
C LEU A 715 -1.45 4.89 -16.04
N ASP A 716 -1.04 5.88 -16.82
CA ASP A 716 0.10 6.74 -16.48
C ASP A 716 -0.28 7.84 -15.49
N LYS A 717 0.73 8.56 -14.97
CA LYS A 717 0.57 9.65 -14.00
C LYS A 717 -0.29 10.82 -14.51
N THR A 718 -0.31 11.05 -15.82
CA THR A 718 -0.98 12.18 -16.47
C THR A 718 -2.43 11.88 -16.85
N ALA A 719 -2.80 10.59 -16.90
CA ALA A 719 -4.12 10.12 -17.30
C ALA A 719 -5.17 10.26 -16.20
N PHE A 720 -4.79 10.59 -14.96
CA PHE A 720 -5.71 10.78 -13.84
C PHE A 720 -5.26 11.91 -12.90
N SER A 721 -6.20 12.35 -12.06
CA SER A 721 -6.06 13.48 -11.16
C SER A 721 -5.30 13.06 -9.89
N ASP A 722 -5.97 12.93 -8.74
CA ASP A 722 -5.31 12.67 -7.44
C ASP A 722 -5.55 11.24 -6.94
N LEU A 723 -6.75 10.70 -7.16
CA LEU A 723 -7.12 9.34 -6.80
C LEU A 723 -7.91 8.68 -7.93
N TYR A 724 -7.42 7.53 -8.42
CA TYR A 724 -8.13 6.72 -9.41
C TYR A 724 -8.53 5.35 -8.84
N ILE A 725 -9.78 4.95 -9.07
CA ILE A 725 -10.38 3.71 -8.58
C ILE A 725 -10.88 2.86 -9.75
N ASP A 726 -10.26 1.70 -9.97
CA ASP A 726 -10.58 0.78 -11.06
C ASP A 726 -11.60 -0.31 -10.67
N LEU A 727 -11.93 -0.42 -9.37
CA LEU A 727 -12.50 -1.65 -8.79
C LEU A 727 -13.85 -1.50 -8.07
N THR A 728 -14.60 -0.43 -8.34
CA THR A 728 -15.81 -0.11 -7.57
C THR A 728 -16.89 -1.21 -7.68
N PRO A 729 -17.24 -1.90 -6.58
CA PRO A 729 -18.34 -2.86 -6.55
C PRO A 729 -19.68 -2.19 -6.86
N LEU A 730 -20.64 -2.96 -7.41
CA LEU A 730 -21.94 -2.42 -7.81
C LEU A 730 -22.68 -1.73 -6.65
N GLN A 731 -22.65 -2.32 -5.45
CA GLN A 731 -23.29 -1.76 -4.25
C GLN A 731 -22.66 -0.44 -3.80
N ALA A 732 -21.37 -0.22 -4.09
CA ALA A 732 -20.66 1.00 -3.72
C ALA A 732 -20.77 2.11 -4.77
N ARG A 733 -21.42 1.88 -5.92
CA ARG A 733 -21.51 2.87 -7.02
C ARG A 733 -22.27 4.15 -6.63
N GLY A 734 -23.19 4.08 -5.68
CA GLY A 734 -23.88 5.26 -5.16
C GLY A 734 -22.96 6.21 -4.39
N PHE A 735 -21.95 5.63 -3.72
CA PHE A 735 -20.92 6.33 -2.95
C PHE A 735 -19.74 6.73 -3.85
N VAL A 736 -19.17 5.78 -4.60
CA VAL A 736 -18.10 6.01 -5.57
C VAL A 736 -18.67 6.06 -6.99
N ARG A 737 -19.06 7.26 -7.41
CA ARG A 737 -19.81 7.51 -8.67
C ARG A 737 -18.95 7.66 -9.91
N GLN A 738 -17.69 8.00 -9.71
CA GLN A 738 -16.70 8.20 -10.77
C GLN A 738 -15.44 7.41 -10.43
N ASN A 739 -14.57 7.21 -11.41
CA ASN A 739 -13.32 6.50 -11.19
C ASN A 739 -12.16 7.45 -10.83
N ASP A 740 -12.15 8.68 -11.37
CA ASP A 740 -11.10 9.68 -11.12
C ASP A 740 -11.59 10.75 -10.15
N TYR A 741 -10.78 11.13 -9.17
CA TYR A 741 -11.09 12.10 -8.12
C TYR A 741 -10.02 13.17 -8.03
N GLU A 742 -10.46 14.43 -7.98
CA GLU A 742 -9.61 15.62 -7.93
C GLU A 742 -9.86 16.46 -6.67
N HIS A 743 -8.82 17.06 -6.12
CA HIS A 743 -8.88 17.88 -4.91
C HIS A 743 -9.55 19.23 -5.17
N PHE A 744 -9.32 19.83 -6.33
CA PHE A 744 -9.94 21.08 -6.79
C PHE A 744 -10.64 20.85 -8.12
N LYS A 745 -11.76 21.54 -8.36
CA LYS A 745 -12.38 21.51 -9.68
C LYS A 745 -11.47 22.19 -10.70
N GLN A 746 -11.32 21.59 -11.88
CA GLN A 746 -10.45 22.08 -12.96
C GLN A 746 -10.50 23.61 -13.13
N GLY A 747 -9.33 24.25 -12.95
CA GLY A 747 -9.15 25.69 -13.14
C GLY A 747 -9.76 26.60 -12.05
N THR A 748 -10.30 26.05 -10.95
CA THR A 748 -10.96 26.84 -9.89
C THR A 748 -10.48 26.45 -8.49
N LYS A 749 -10.52 27.40 -7.55
CA LYS A 749 -10.20 27.16 -6.13
C LYS A 749 -11.27 26.38 -5.37
N GLU A 750 -12.37 26.02 -6.04
CA GLU A 750 -13.46 25.28 -5.41
C GLU A 750 -13.04 23.84 -5.15
N SER A 751 -13.44 23.31 -4.00
CA SER A 751 -13.23 21.91 -3.65
C SER A 751 -13.80 20.97 -4.72
N GLY A 752 -12.97 20.01 -5.13
CA GLY A 752 -13.27 19.01 -6.15
C GLY A 752 -14.00 17.78 -5.60
N SER A 753 -14.08 16.73 -6.40
CA SER A 753 -14.78 15.50 -6.04
C SER A 753 -14.11 14.72 -4.90
N LEU A 754 -12.79 14.84 -4.73
CA LEU A 754 -12.05 14.15 -3.66
C LEU A 754 -12.41 14.70 -2.27
N ALA A 755 -12.52 16.03 -2.13
CA ALA A 755 -12.95 16.66 -0.87
C ALA A 755 -14.35 16.19 -0.47
N LYS A 756 -15.26 16.12 -1.44
CA LYS A 756 -16.61 15.59 -1.23
C LYS A 756 -16.61 14.12 -0.78
N LEU A 757 -15.73 13.29 -1.34
CA LEU A 757 -15.58 11.89 -0.93
C LEU A 757 -15.10 11.78 0.53
N TRP A 758 -14.16 12.64 0.93
CA TRP A 758 -13.70 12.74 2.32
C TRP A 758 -14.82 13.16 3.28
N ASP A 759 -15.62 14.16 2.90
CA ASP A 759 -16.74 14.63 3.72
C ASP A 759 -17.82 13.54 3.87
N GLN A 760 -18.11 12.79 2.80
CA GLN A 760 -19.03 11.66 2.85
C GLN A 760 -18.54 10.56 3.80
N LEU A 761 -17.25 10.24 3.80
CA LEU A 761 -16.67 9.29 4.75
C LEU A 761 -16.73 9.81 6.18
N ASP A 762 -16.42 11.09 6.39
CA ASP A 762 -16.49 11.71 7.71
C ASP A 762 -17.91 11.60 8.30
N TRP A 763 -18.95 11.96 7.54
CA TRP A 763 -20.34 11.80 7.98
C TRP A 763 -20.72 10.33 8.23
N LEU A 764 -20.27 9.39 7.39
CA LEU A 764 -20.51 7.96 7.59
C LEU A 764 -19.89 7.48 8.92
N TYR A 765 -18.67 7.91 9.23
CA TYR A 765 -17.98 7.54 10.46
C TYR A 765 -18.57 8.24 11.69
N GLN A 766 -19.04 9.48 11.58
CA GLN A 766 -19.79 10.14 12.65
C GLN A 766 -21.09 9.38 12.96
N ILE A 767 -21.82 8.92 11.94
CA ILE A 767 -23.01 8.08 12.15
C ILE A 767 -22.61 6.76 12.81
N ARG A 768 -21.54 6.12 12.33
CA ARG A 768 -21.02 4.86 12.88
C ARG A 768 -20.69 4.98 14.37
N GLU A 769 -19.98 6.01 14.82
CA GLU A 769 -19.66 6.20 16.25
C GLU A 769 -20.92 6.26 17.13
N VAL A 770 -22.00 6.83 16.60
CA VAL A 770 -23.27 6.94 17.32
C VAL A 770 -24.02 5.59 17.36
N VAL A 771 -24.09 4.86 16.24
CA VAL A 771 -25.01 3.70 16.11
C VAL A 771 -24.36 2.33 15.97
N ALA A 772 -23.03 2.24 15.88
CA ALA A 772 -22.33 0.96 15.78
C ALA A 772 -22.62 0.07 17.01
N MET A 773 -22.72 -1.23 16.74
CA MET A 773 -22.95 -2.29 17.71
C MET A 773 -21.80 -3.32 17.61
N ALA A 774 -21.55 -4.09 18.68
CA ALA A 774 -20.41 -5.01 18.74
C ALA A 774 -20.32 -6.01 17.57
N ASN A 775 -21.46 -6.41 17.00
CA ASN A 775 -21.56 -7.41 15.93
C ASN A 775 -22.07 -6.87 14.59
N ALA A 776 -22.25 -5.55 14.45
CA ALA A 776 -22.80 -4.95 13.23
C ALA A 776 -22.16 -3.59 12.95
N ASP A 777 -21.40 -3.49 11.86
CA ASP A 777 -20.87 -2.24 11.34
C ASP A 777 -21.83 -1.66 10.29
N PRO A 778 -22.48 -0.51 10.56
CA PRO A 778 -23.52 0.02 9.70
C PRO A 778 -23.00 0.60 8.38
N VAL A 779 -21.68 0.82 8.22
CA VAL A 779 -21.13 1.59 7.09
C VAL A 779 -21.44 0.94 5.74
N VAL A 780 -21.37 -0.38 5.65
CA VAL A 780 -21.66 -1.12 4.40
C VAL A 780 -23.12 -0.93 3.98
N ASP A 781 -24.06 -0.98 4.93
CA ASP A 781 -25.48 -0.77 4.68
C ASP A 781 -25.79 0.66 4.22
N PHE A 782 -25.13 1.65 4.83
CA PHE A 782 -25.25 3.04 4.41
C PHE A 782 -24.70 3.27 3.01
N ILE A 783 -23.54 2.69 2.67
CA ILE A 783 -22.98 2.74 1.30
C ILE A 783 -23.96 2.11 0.31
N GLY A 784 -24.57 0.96 0.66
CA GLY A 784 -25.61 0.34 -0.15
C GLY A 784 -26.85 1.24 -0.31
N ALA A 785 -27.26 1.95 0.74
CA ALA A 785 -28.40 2.88 0.67
C ALA A 785 -28.15 4.09 -0.24
N MET A 786 -26.90 4.55 -0.33
CA MET A 786 -26.51 5.60 -1.27
C MET A 786 -26.66 5.18 -2.73
N ALA A 787 -26.71 3.88 -3.04
CA ALA A 787 -26.97 3.39 -4.39
C ALA A 787 -28.46 3.41 -4.77
N ASP A 788 -29.37 3.49 -3.79
CA ASP A 788 -30.83 3.45 -4.02
C ASP A 788 -31.48 4.85 -4.03
N HIS A 789 -31.60 5.49 -2.85
CA HIS A 789 -32.33 6.75 -2.70
C HIS A 789 -31.89 7.51 -1.44
N PRO A 790 -31.71 8.85 -1.46
CA PRO A 790 -31.25 9.62 -0.30
C PRO A 790 -32.06 9.42 0.99
N LEU A 791 -33.40 9.37 0.87
CA LEU A 791 -34.28 9.12 2.03
C LEU A 791 -34.03 7.78 2.73
N ARG A 792 -33.45 6.78 2.03
CA ARG A 792 -33.13 5.48 2.63
C ARG A 792 -32.06 5.59 3.72
N ILE A 793 -31.20 6.62 3.66
CA ILE A 793 -30.19 6.90 4.69
C ILE A 793 -30.88 7.20 6.03
N PHE A 794 -31.88 8.09 6.04
CA PHE A 794 -32.67 8.38 7.26
C PHE A 794 -33.35 7.14 7.83
N TYR A 795 -33.92 6.31 6.95
CA TYR A 795 -34.57 5.06 7.35
C TYR A 795 -33.59 4.08 8.02
N LEU A 796 -32.41 3.87 7.44
CA LEU A 796 -31.39 3.00 8.04
C LEU A 796 -30.85 3.56 9.35
N ALA A 797 -30.56 4.86 9.40
CA ALA A 797 -30.11 5.53 10.62
C ALA A 797 -31.10 5.36 11.77
N GLU A 798 -32.39 5.55 11.50
CA GLU A 798 -33.44 5.28 12.48
C GLU A 798 -33.46 3.81 12.93
N LYS A 799 -33.33 2.86 12.01
CA LYS A 799 -33.35 1.42 12.33
C LYS A 799 -32.18 1.00 13.21
N TYR A 800 -30.99 1.51 12.94
CA TYR A 800 -29.83 1.29 13.77
C TYR A 800 -29.96 1.98 15.14
N ALA A 801 -30.56 3.18 15.20
CA ALA A 801 -30.88 3.85 16.45
C ALA A 801 -31.84 3.02 17.32
N GLU A 802 -32.91 2.51 16.71
CA GLU A 802 -33.91 1.65 17.36
C GLU A 802 -33.31 0.31 17.81
N ALA A 803 -32.39 -0.27 17.04
CA ALA A 803 -31.72 -1.51 17.42
C ALA A 803 -30.78 -1.32 18.63
N LYS A 804 -30.10 -0.17 18.72
CA LYS A 804 -29.14 0.15 19.79
C LYS A 804 -29.81 0.58 21.10
N ALA A 805 -30.81 1.46 21.04
CA ALA A 805 -31.45 2.05 22.23
C ALA A 805 -32.91 1.60 22.45
N GLY A 806 -33.45 0.73 21.59
CA GLY A 806 -34.87 0.39 21.60
C GLY A 806 -35.77 1.51 21.05
N HIS A 807 -37.07 1.21 20.89
CA HIS A 807 -38.04 2.15 20.31
C HIS A 807 -38.34 3.40 21.16
N GLN A 808 -37.99 3.40 22.45
CA GLN A 808 -38.33 4.50 23.37
C GLN A 808 -37.16 5.45 23.63
N ALA A 809 -35.91 4.97 23.63
CA ALA A 809 -34.72 5.78 23.93
C ALA A 809 -33.88 6.18 22.71
N SER A 810 -34.31 5.88 21.47
CA SER A 810 -33.57 6.24 20.24
C SER A 810 -33.60 7.73 19.87
N SER A 811 -34.41 8.54 20.56
CA SER A 811 -34.61 9.96 20.23
C SER A 811 -33.34 10.80 20.37
N TRP A 812 -32.52 10.56 21.39
CA TRP A 812 -31.26 11.30 21.57
C TRP A 812 -30.24 10.94 20.50
N LEU A 813 -30.13 9.65 20.13
CA LEU A 813 -29.27 9.18 19.05
C LEU A 813 -29.63 9.86 17.73
N ILE A 814 -30.93 9.90 17.41
CA ILE A 814 -31.46 10.55 16.19
C ILE A 814 -31.07 12.03 16.14
N HIS A 815 -31.13 12.73 17.28
CA HIS A 815 -30.70 14.11 17.38
C HIS A 815 -29.19 14.27 17.14
N THR A 816 -28.36 13.44 17.80
CA THR A 816 -26.90 13.47 17.64
C THR A 816 -26.47 13.22 16.19
N MET A 817 -27.12 12.28 15.50
CA MET A 817 -26.75 11.93 14.12
C MET A 817 -27.52 12.73 13.04
N PHE A 818 -28.40 13.68 13.42
CA PHE A 818 -29.23 14.42 12.46
C PHE A 818 -28.39 15.11 11.38
N ASN A 819 -27.40 15.89 11.80
CA ASN A 819 -26.55 16.65 10.88
C ASN A 819 -25.78 15.72 9.91
N PRO A 820 -25.01 14.71 10.36
CA PRO A 820 -24.28 13.86 9.42
C PRO A 820 -25.22 13.04 8.51
N VAL A 821 -26.40 12.61 8.97
CA VAL A 821 -27.40 11.93 8.12
C VAL A 821 -27.94 12.87 7.04
N GLN A 822 -28.30 14.10 7.41
CA GLN A 822 -28.80 15.12 6.49
C GLN A 822 -27.75 15.47 5.43
N GLN A 823 -26.51 15.76 5.86
CA GLN A 823 -25.42 16.12 4.95
C GLN A 823 -25.08 14.97 4.00
N LEU A 824 -25.04 13.72 4.49
CA LEU A 824 -24.81 12.56 3.65
C LEU A 824 -25.90 12.41 2.57
N ALA A 825 -27.17 12.61 2.93
CA ALA A 825 -28.28 12.55 1.97
C ALA A 825 -28.21 13.68 0.93
N LEU A 826 -27.91 14.91 1.33
CA LEU A 826 -27.76 16.06 0.41
C LEU A 826 -26.55 15.90 -0.50
N SER A 827 -25.47 15.30 -0.02
CA SER A 827 -24.25 15.07 -0.80
C SER A 827 -24.50 14.21 -2.05
N MET A 828 -25.58 13.45 -2.08
CA MET A 828 -25.98 12.67 -3.25
C MET A 828 -26.39 13.54 -4.46
N GLY A 829 -26.53 14.87 -4.32
CA GLY A 829 -26.71 15.80 -5.43
C GLY A 829 -28.03 15.62 -6.19
N ASP A 830 -29.05 15.08 -5.52
CA ASP A 830 -30.41 14.97 -6.05
C ASP A 830 -31.16 16.27 -5.76
N ARG A 831 -31.52 17.02 -6.81
CA ARG A 831 -32.32 18.25 -6.69
C ARG A 831 -33.64 18.02 -5.95
N SER A 832 -34.21 16.82 -6.10
CA SER A 832 -35.42 16.41 -5.40
C SER A 832 -35.19 16.34 -3.89
N MET A 833 -34.00 15.89 -3.46
CA MET A 833 -33.64 15.80 -2.05
C MET A 833 -33.36 17.17 -1.44
N GLU A 834 -32.71 18.10 -2.17
CA GLU A 834 -32.53 19.49 -1.71
C GLU A 834 -33.88 20.18 -1.46
N GLN A 835 -34.83 20.00 -2.38
CA GLN A 835 -36.19 20.50 -2.20
C GLN A 835 -36.91 19.80 -1.05
N LEU A 836 -36.80 18.48 -0.94
CA LEU A 836 -37.39 17.72 0.18
C LEU A 836 -36.83 18.15 1.53
N ASP A 837 -35.53 18.39 1.64
CA ASP A 837 -34.86 18.85 2.85
C ASP A 837 -35.49 20.16 3.35
N PHE A 838 -35.61 21.15 2.46
CA PHE A 838 -36.27 22.42 2.76
C PHE A 838 -37.73 22.22 3.19
N CYS A 839 -38.48 21.41 2.44
CA CYS A 839 -39.90 21.17 2.71
C CYS A 839 -40.12 20.42 4.03
N LEU A 840 -39.33 19.39 4.32
CA LEU A 840 -39.43 18.61 5.56
C LEU A 840 -39.06 19.45 6.78
N ASN A 841 -38.02 20.28 6.67
CA ASN A 841 -37.65 21.24 7.70
C ASN A 841 -38.79 22.23 7.98
N ARG A 842 -39.41 22.77 6.92
CA ARG A 842 -40.57 23.67 7.03
C ARG A 842 -41.78 22.99 7.67
N LEU A 843 -42.10 21.76 7.28
CA LEU A 843 -43.17 20.97 7.89
C LEU A 843 -42.91 20.71 9.38
N ALA A 844 -41.65 20.45 9.77
CA ALA A 844 -41.27 20.27 11.17
C ALA A 844 -41.40 21.57 11.98
N GLU A 845 -41.06 22.72 11.39
CA GLU A 845 -41.24 24.04 12.00
C GLU A 845 -42.73 24.36 12.23
N ILE A 846 -43.58 24.15 11.21
CA ILE A 846 -45.04 24.30 11.32
C ILE A 846 -45.57 23.36 12.41
N ALA A 847 -45.08 22.13 12.44
CA ALA A 847 -45.44 21.17 13.47
C ALA A 847 -45.02 21.64 14.87
N ARG A 848 -43.84 22.24 15.05
CA ARG A 848 -43.43 22.85 16.33
C ARG A 848 -44.34 24.01 16.73
N HIS A 849 -44.60 24.95 15.81
CA HIS A 849 -45.42 26.15 16.07
C HIS A 849 -46.88 25.85 16.38
N GLY A 850 -47.48 24.91 15.64
CA GLY A 850 -48.82 24.38 15.87
C GLY A 850 -48.90 23.30 16.95
N ASN A 851 -47.73 22.84 17.43
CA ASN A 851 -47.58 21.66 18.27
C ASN A 851 -48.33 20.47 17.63
N LEU A 852 -48.09 20.14 16.36
CA LEU A 852 -48.80 19.11 15.60
C LEU A 852 -48.29 17.70 15.92
N ARG A 853 -48.31 17.34 17.20
CA ARG A 853 -47.95 16.01 17.73
C ARG A 853 -49.04 15.49 18.68
N GLY A 854 -49.12 14.17 18.82
CA GLY A 854 -49.93 13.50 19.83
C GLY A 854 -49.43 13.69 21.27
N SER A 855 -50.03 12.98 22.22
CA SER A 855 -49.80 13.16 23.67
C SER A 855 -48.47 12.61 24.18
N SER A 856 -47.79 11.76 23.40
CA SER A 856 -46.53 11.11 23.78
C SER A 856 -45.35 11.58 22.92
N TRP A 857 -44.14 11.26 23.37
CA TRP A 857 -42.89 11.48 22.63
C TRP A 857 -42.49 10.27 21.77
N LYS A 858 -43.35 9.26 21.67
CA LYS A 858 -43.12 8.11 20.80
C LYS A 858 -43.20 8.53 19.34
N LYS A 859 -42.43 7.88 18.47
CA LYS A 859 -42.41 8.11 17.02
C LYS A 859 -43.81 8.28 16.41
N SER A 860 -44.71 7.32 16.62
CA SER A 860 -46.09 7.33 16.08
C SER A 860 -46.89 8.57 16.48
N SER A 861 -46.59 9.16 17.64
CA SER A 861 -47.20 10.38 18.15
C SER A 861 -46.53 11.64 17.61
N MET A 862 -45.25 11.57 17.23
CA MET A 862 -44.53 12.71 16.66
C MET A 862 -44.80 12.90 15.17
N ILE A 863 -44.97 11.80 14.41
CA ILE A 863 -45.20 11.85 12.95
C ILE A 863 -46.69 11.88 12.57
N THR A 864 -47.60 11.98 13.54
CA THR A 864 -49.06 11.85 13.34
C THR A 864 -49.61 12.78 12.26
N ALA A 865 -49.12 14.02 12.19
CA ALA A 865 -49.53 14.99 11.16
C ALA A 865 -49.24 14.48 9.74
N LEU A 866 -48.04 13.92 9.53
CA LEU A 866 -47.65 13.34 8.25
C LEU A 866 -48.44 12.06 7.93
N ASP A 867 -48.64 11.19 8.93
CA ASP A 867 -49.40 9.94 8.75
C ASP A 867 -50.83 10.20 8.28
N GLU A 868 -51.48 11.22 8.85
CA GLU A 868 -52.84 11.59 8.48
C GLU A 868 -52.92 12.08 7.03
N VAL A 869 -51.97 12.91 6.60
CA VAL A 869 -51.90 13.38 5.21
C VAL A 869 -51.63 12.24 4.23
N LEU A 870 -50.66 11.36 4.53
CA LEU A 870 -50.33 10.20 3.69
C LEU A 870 -51.53 9.24 3.56
N ARG A 871 -52.27 9.01 4.65
CA ARG A 871 -53.49 8.20 4.66
C ARG A 871 -54.53 8.75 3.67
N LYS A 872 -54.67 10.07 3.57
CA LYS A 872 -55.60 10.70 2.61
C LYS A 872 -55.13 10.61 1.17
N VAL A 873 -53.82 10.75 0.91
CA VAL A 873 -53.29 10.57 -0.45
C VAL A 873 -53.51 9.13 -0.95
N ASN A 874 -53.45 8.13 -0.06
CA ASN A 874 -53.71 6.74 -0.42
C ASN A 874 -55.18 6.45 -0.83
N LEU A 875 -56.12 7.34 -0.48
CA LEU A 875 -57.54 7.22 -0.85
C LEU A 875 -57.85 7.87 -2.21
N GLN A 876 -56.84 8.39 -2.92
CA GLN A 876 -57.03 9.06 -4.20
C GLN A 876 -57.62 8.12 -5.25
N SER A 877 -58.73 8.55 -5.85
CA SER A 877 -59.45 7.87 -6.93
C SER A 877 -59.98 8.92 -7.92
N GLU A 878 -60.56 8.49 -9.05
CA GLU A 878 -61.19 9.41 -10.00
C GLU A 878 -62.31 10.25 -9.35
N GLU A 879 -62.95 9.74 -8.30
CA GLU A 879 -64.06 10.39 -7.59
C GLU A 879 -63.58 11.37 -6.49
N LEU A 880 -62.37 11.18 -5.97
CA LEU A 880 -61.81 11.99 -4.88
C LEU A 880 -60.75 12.95 -5.41
N THR A 881 -61.19 14.17 -5.73
CA THR A 881 -60.27 15.22 -6.23
C THR A 881 -59.25 15.64 -5.17
N PRO A 882 -58.05 16.11 -5.56
CA PRO A 882 -57.01 16.55 -4.63
C PRO A 882 -57.46 17.66 -3.66
N ALA A 883 -58.36 18.56 -4.09
CA ALA A 883 -58.92 19.60 -3.23
C ALA A 883 -59.81 19.01 -2.11
N VAL A 884 -60.57 17.95 -2.43
CA VAL A 884 -61.38 17.23 -1.44
C VAL A 884 -60.48 16.49 -0.44
N LEU A 885 -59.39 15.89 -0.90
CA LEU A 885 -58.42 15.20 -0.04
C LEU A 885 -57.69 16.18 0.89
N GLN A 886 -57.33 17.37 0.41
CA GLN A 886 -56.73 18.43 1.25
C GLN A 886 -57.68 18.87 2.36
N ALA A 887 -58.93 19.21 2.02
CA ALA A 887 -59.93 19.60 3.00
C ALA A 887 -60.18 18.50 4.05
N ALA A 888 -60.24 17.24 3.60
CA ALA A 888 -60.40 16.09 4.48
C ALA A 888 -59.17 15.85 5.39
N ALA A 889 -57.95 16.06 4.89
CA ALA A 889 -56.72 15.94 5.67
C ALA A 889 -56.63 17.01 6.78
N ILE A 890 -57.02 18.25 6.47
CA ILE A 890 -57.04 19.37 7.44
C ILE A 890 -57.99 19.05 8.60
N GLU A 891 -59.23 18.66 8.29
CA GLU A 891 -60.25 18.39 9.30
C GLU A 891 -59.90 17.15 10.15
N ASP A 892 -59.48 16.04 9.53
CA ASP A 892 -59.11 14.83 10.27
C ASP A 892 -57.89 15.05 11.17
N MET A 893 -56.88 15.77 10.70
CA MET A 893 -55.69 16.11 11.50
C MET A 893 -56.06 17.01 12.68
N PHE A 894 -56.88 18.04 12.45
CA PHE A 894 -57.38 18.93 13.50
C PHE A 894 -58.15 18.15 14.56
N GLN A 895 -59.12 17.32 14.15
CA GLN A 895 -59.94 16.51 15.04
C GLN A 895 -59.12 15.48 15.82
N HIS A 896 -58.12 14.87 15.20
CA HIS A 896 -57.25 13.88 15.85
C HIS A 896 -56.40 14.51 16.96
N ILE A 897 -55.75 15.64 16.67
CA ILE A 897 -54.89 16.35 17.64
C ILE A 897 -55.75 16.94 18.76
N GLN A 898 -56.93 17.50 18.45
CA GLN A 898 -57.84 18.06 19.45
C GLN A 898 -58.36 17.00 20.42
N ARG A 899 -58.79 15.82 19.92
CA ARG A 899 -59.22 14.69 20.76
C ARG A 899 -58.14 14.24 21.73
N THR A 900 -56.91 14.14 21.25
CA THR A 900 -55.75 13.73 22.05
C THR A 900 -55.39 14.77 23.13
N ARG A 901 -55.78 16.04 22.95
CA ARG A 901 -55.47 17.17 23.85
C ARG A 901 -56.55 17.56 24.83
N ASN A 902 -57.83 17.37 24.49
CA ASN A 902 -58.93 17.63 25.41
C ASN A 902 -58.79 16.83 26.72
N LEU A 903 -58.08 15.70 26.69
CA LEU A 903 -57.68 14.90 27.85
C LEU A 903 -56.71 15.62 28.83
N ARG A 904 -56.12 16.78 28.47
CA ARG A 904 -55.18 17.56 29.29
C ARG A 904 -55.62 19.03 29.54
N GLY A 905 -56.87 19.39 29.26
CA GLY A 905 -57.44 20.70 29.64
C GLY A 905 -57.00 21.91 28.80
N PHE A 906 -56.56 21.72 27.55
CA PHE A 906 -56.02 22.80 26.69
C PHE A 906 -57.02 23.25 25.60
N SER A 907 -57.32 24.55 25.49
CA SER A 907 -58.29 25.13 24.54
C SER A 907 -57.62 25.91 23.39
N GLY A 908 -56.82 25.24 22.56
CA GLY A 908 -56.14 25.85 21.42
C GLY A 908 -56.86 25.62 20.08
N GLY A 909 -57.93 26.36 19.76
CA GLY A 909 -58.71 26.16 18.53
C GLY A 909 -58.12 26.82 17.27
N LYS A 910 -57.97 28.15 17.27
CA LYS A 910 -57.62 28.91 16.04
C LYS A 910 -56.18 28.70 15.56
N LYS A 911 -55.21 28.74 16.47
CA LYS A 911 -53.78 28.55 16.15
C LYS A 911 -53.50 27.13 15.62
N LEU A 912 -54.16 26.12 16.21
CA LEU A 912 -54.02 24.72 15.77
C LEU A 912 -54.59 24.52 14.36
N ARG A 913 -55.78 25.08 14.08
CA ARG A 913 -56.41 24.99 12.76
C ARG A 913 -55.56 25.65 11.68
N ALA A 914 -55.05 26.86 11.94
CA ALA A 914 -54.16 27.55 11.00
C ALA A 914 -52.89 26.74 10.69
N ALA A 915 -52.27 26.13 11.71
CA ALA A 915 -51.11 25.26 11.50
C ALA A 915 -51.45 23.98 10.73
N CYS A 916 -52.65 23.40 10.94
CA CYS A 916 -53.13 22.25 10.17
C CYS A 916 -53.32 22.61 8.68
N GLU A 917 -53.95 23.75 8.39
CA GLU A 917 -54.12 24.28 7.03
C GLU A 917 -52.78 24.51 6.35
N GLU A 918 -51.85 25.20 7.03
CA GLU A 918 -50.51 25.47 6.51
C GLU A 918 -49.72 24.17 6.24
N PHE A 919 -49.75 23.22 7.17
CA PHE A 919 -49.06 21.93 7.03
C PHE A 919 -49.54 21.15 5.80
N VAL A 920 -50.86 21.02 5.62
CA VAL A 920 -51.44 20.31 4.47
C VAL A 920 -51.14 21.05 3.18
N GLN A 921 -51.22 22.38 3.17
CA GLN A 921 -50.93 23.17 1.97
C GLN A 921 -49.48 23.00 1.52
N VAL A 922 -48.52 23.11 2.44
CA VAL A 922 -47.09 22.90 2.15
C VAL A 922 -46.84 21.48 1.69
N PHE A 923 -47.43 20.47 2.33
CA PHE A 923 -47.27 19.08 1.89
C PHE A 923 -47.77 18.88 0.46
N PHE A 924 -48.99 19.32 0.14
CA PHE A 924 -49.55 19.08 -1.19
C PHE A 924 -48.84 19.89 -2.28
N ASN A 925 -48.58 21.17 -2.05
CA ASN A 925 -47.94 22.03 -3.04
C ASN A 925 -46.46 21.67 -3.23
N ASP A 926 -45.70 21.62 -2.14
CA ASP A 926 -44.25 21.64 -2.22
C ASP A 926 -43.67 20.22 -2.27
N ILE A 927 -44.31 19.24 -1.60
CA ILE A 927 -43.87 17.83 -1.62
C ILE A 927 -44.62 17.02 -2.69
N TYR A 928 -45.93 16.88 -2.59
CA TYR A 928 -46.70 15.99 -3.48
C TYR A 928 -46.68 16.48 -4.94
N TYR A 929 -47.00 17.74 -5.21
CA TYR A 929 -46.90 18.32 -6.55
C TYR A 929 -45.47 18.74 -6.91
N GLY A 930 -44.75 19.40 -6.00
CA GLY A 930 -43.40 19.90 -6.26
C GLY A 930 -42.38 18.80 -6.53
N VAL A 931 -42.23 17.84 -5.60
CA VAL A 931 -41.20 16.79 -5.69
C VAL A 931 -41.72 15.55 -6.43
N TYR A 932 -42.93 15.10 -6.10
CA TYR A 932 -43.50 13.85 -6.64
C TYR A 932 -44.36 14.05 -7.90
N ALA A 933 -44.46 15.27 -8.42
CA ALA A 933 -45.20 15.62 -9.63
C ALA A 933 -46.68 15.15 -9.61
N GLY A 934 -47.30 15.12 -8.44
CA GLY A 934 -48.68 14.69 -8.24
C GLY A 934 -48.93 13.20 -8.51
N LYS A 935 -47.89 12.35 -8.49
CA LYS A 935 -48.00 10.92 -8.75
C LYS A 935 -48.09 10.13 -7.42
N PRO A 936 -49.27 9.65 -7.00
CA PRO A 936 -49.44 8.99 -5.71
C PRO A 936 -48.59 7.73 -5.58
N ALA A 937 -48.50 6.90 -6.63
CA ALA A 937 -47.69 5.69 -6.62
C ALA A 937 -46.19 5.95 -6.32
N ARG A 938 -45.64 7.07 -6.81
CA ARG A 938 -44.24 7.43 -6.53
C ARG A 938 -44.03 7.85 -5.08
N LEU A 939 -44.94 8.68 -4.55
CA LEU A 939 -44.91 9.10 -3.14
C LEU A 939 -45.08 7.90 -2.19
N LEU A 940 -46.04 7.02 -2.48
CA LEU A 940 -46.35 5.86 -1.65
C LEU A 940 -45.23 4.82 -1.66
N ASN A 941 -44.49 4.67 -2.77
CA ASN A 941 -43.26 3.87 -2.78
C ASN A 941 -42.19 4.41 -1.79
N HIS A 942 -42.21 5.70 -1.49
CA HIS A 942 -41.28 6.34 -0.55
C HIS A 942 -41.90 6.59 0.84
N GLU A 943 -43.14 6.14 1.09
CA GLU A 943 -43.90 6.46 2.30
C GLU A 943 -43.13 6.12 3.59
N LYS A 944 -42.51 4.93 3.62
CA LYS A 944 -41.75 4.44 4.78
C LYS A 944 -40.48 5.26 5.04
N VAL A 945 -39.72 5.57 3.99
CA VAL A 945 -38.47 6.32 4.11
C VAL A 945 -38.71 7.81 4.36
N LEU A 946 -39.81 8.36 3.83
CA LEU A 946 -40.24 9.74 4.06
C LEU A 946 -40.66 9.96 5.52
N ARG A 947 -41.35 8.99 6.14
CA ARG A 947 -41.67 9.03 7.58
C ARG A 947 -40.43 9.10 8.46
N SER A 948 -39.44 8.27 8.16
CA SER A 948 -38.17 8.28 8.92
C SER A 948 -37.44 9.60 8.73
N ALA A 949 -37.36 10.12 7.50
CA ALA A 949 -36.77 11.44 7.26
C ALA A 949 -37.50 12.54 8.05
N TYR A 950 -38.84 12.61 7.97
CA TYR A 950 -39.62 13.58 8.74
C TYR A 950 -39.42 13.45 10.25
N HIS A 951 -39.32 12.22 10.78
CA HIS A 951 -39.07 11.99 12.21
C HIS A 951 -37.77 12.65 12.69
N PHE A 952 -36.71 12.59 11.88
CA PHE A 952 -35.43 13.28 12.13
C PHE A 952 -35.62 14.81 12.26
N TYR A 953 -36.29 15.46 11.30
CA TYR A 953 -36.53 16.92 11.38
C TYR A 953 -37.42 17.30 12.57
N VAL A 954 -38.47 16.52 12.85
CA VAL A 954 -39.35 16.80 13.99
C VAL A 954 -38.60 16.67 15.32
N GLN A 955 -37.72 15.68 15.47
CA GLN A 955 -36.90 15.54 16.69
C GLN A 955 -36.00 16.77 16.88
N GLN A 956 -35.34 17.24 15.82
CA GLN A 956 -34.51 18.45 15.84
C GLN A 956 -35.30 19.68 16.29
N HIS A 957 -36.54 19.81 15.82
CA HIS A 957 -37.41 20.93 16.15
C HIS A 957 -38.12 20.80 17.49
N PHE A 958 -38.21 19.64 18.14
CA PHE A 958 -38.93 19.54 19.43
C PHE A 958 -38.01 19.36 20.65
N ARG A 959 -36.76 18.90 20.49
CA ARG A 959 -35.82 18.65 21.60
C ARG A 959 -34.60 19.56 21.49
N ALA A 960 -34.59 20.67 22.26
CA ALA A 960 -33.46 21.60 22.34
C ALA A 960 -32.81 21.67 23.75
N LYS A 961 -33.17 20.77 24.67
CA LYS A 961 -32.54 20.64 26.00
C LYS A 961 -32.18 19.17 26.28
N PRO A 962 -31.04 18.89 26.96
CA PRO A 962 -30.74 17.56 27.46
C PRO A 962 -31.81 17.11 28.46
N LEU A 963 -32.06 15.81 28.50
CA LEU A 963 -33.07 15.19 29.37
C LEU A 963 -32.83 15.59 30.83
N SER A 964 -33.88 15.97 31.55
CA SER A 964 -33.79 16.02 33.01
C SER A 964 -33.54 14.59 33.56
N PRO A 965 -33.00 14.43 34.77
CA PRO A 965 -32.84 13.10 35.38
C PRO A 965 -34.15 12.30 35.41
N GLU A 966 -35.28 12.98 35.60
CA GLU A 966 -36.62 12.37 35.56
C GLU A 966 -37.05 11.95 34.15
N GLU A 967 -36.66 12.70 33.12
CA GLU A 967 -36.91 12.35 31.71
C GLU A 967 -36.00 11.21 31.24
N ALA A 968 -34.75 11.17 31.72
CA ALA A 968 -33.83 10.05 31.49
C ALA A 968 -34.36 8.76 32.13
N GLN A 969 -34.90 8.86 33.35
CA GLN A 969 -35.54 7.75 34.05
C GLN A 969 -36.83 7.29 33.37
N ALA A 970 -37.62 8.22 32.82
CA ALA A 970 -38.82 7.91 32.03
C ALA A 970 -38.52 7.30 30.64
N GLU A 971 -37.34 7.55 30.09
CA GLU A 971 -36.83 6.92 28.86
C GLU A 971 -36.05 5.62 29.11
N GLY A 972 -35.93 5.18 30.38
CA GLY A 972 -35.26 3.93 30.74
C GLY A 972 -33.73 3.99 30.72
N LEU A 973 -33.16 5.19 30.78
CA LEU A 973 -31.72 5.43 30.84
C LEU A 973 -31.27 5.45 32.31
N ASN A 974 -31.18 4.27 32.93
CA ASN A 974 -30.42 4.10 34.17
C ASN A 974 -29.09 3.41 33.85
N ASP A 975 -28.03 4.03 34.35
CA ASP A 975 -26.65 3.55 34.38
C ASP A 975 -26.55 2.49 35.49
N ASP A 976 -26.81 1.22 35.15
CA ASP A 976 -26.39 0.08 35.96
C ASP A 976 -25.09 -0.47 35.35
N GLY A 977 -24.00 0.26 35.58
CA GLY A 977 -22.66 -0.10 35.16
C GLY A 977 -21.60 0.69 35.93
N ASP A 978 -21.21 0.17 37.08
CA ASP A 978 -20.04 0.53 37.92
C ASP A 978 -19.19 1.72 37.43
N VAL A 979 -19.38 2.87 38.07
CA VAL A 979 -18.34 3.90 38.16
C VAL A 979 -17.33 3.47 39.22
N THR A 980 -16.39 2.61 38.80
CA THR A 980 -15.04 2.56 39.35
C THR A 980 -14.06 2.36 38.19
N GLU A 981 -13.58 3.47 37.63
CA GLU A 981 -12.16 3.77 37.35
C GLU A 981 -11.99 5.22 36.90
#